data_AF-L0AX24-F1
#
_entry.id   AF-L0AX24-F1
#
_cell.length_a   1.000
_cell.length_b   1.000
_cell.length_c   1.000
_cell.angle_alpha   90.00
_cell.angle_beta   90.00
_cell.angle_gamma   90.00
#
_symmetry.space_group_name_H-M   'P 1'
#
loop_
_entity.id
_entity.type
_entity.pdbx_description
1 polymer ?
#
loop_
_entity_poly.entity_id
_entity_poly.type
_entity_poly.pdbx_seq_one_letter_code
_entity_poly.pdbx_strand_id
1 'polypeptide(L)'
;MAYRHSITDGRLAGIYYNNTGGQRRRKNLSGLRFPMDAVQNVYAFYCAGDGPSLIYVDSQSPMAKGWYKKELGTDTWRWTYAGIKSYDLNNELMCDEWMKLKITLEGCGCGGLPECSGHTMSLEQLKKELEKEEREQEKLRRVMTSAAAQPQLQEQTLPPAPVRPPQDSASSDGSRRDVSPVHSTISFTSSSQQDDTGIPHEVTIDINKRSVIGQTIYGGNASTVYITPNSTTLDGFTEYIHKAYDRKGDCFTVKEFKYRGEKTNNIPKTSKVTSVSVCYWAALETRNQDTSRPLLVKITQRNPGEIQVKEIYYDNVSSKLDDNTQWRLWTEFSPKPDELRDRLTSLNCSLNYVVNIDVSRTRGNYCGHLKAHIPGRVKVENVDDHGGLGNYKAYKHELNTNSGNTFHISALKYGNGKILTGVPTPVLDVSSVTVYFCARDTRSGGIAQNPLMIYIDSAKLGKESKWFQKPDKDTDPWKSVELLPENDRAYDKIVGILDTLSSPCKLADVTIDIYQRGTSSARIFYPHSYSVSNRILVTGVGGSPPGFTEYKHTDNSASKNTFTVSGFEYNKEKVKAGLSGGTSKVTGVSVYYWSPLEDPTRKGHPDKRGRPLLVKVVTKDLGGEEKSTYYENKGDPGNLNWMNVNDDLKGANLEVKLKLLNCKLNDAVTVDLSYTASYKGNWYCCADHNSKDKKIYFREVQVSCKHKSPSISAYRHFIGVGATLAGIKYHEGDKVKNITLTGQRFPMDGVESISVFYCGEVPKLIYLEGGVSTVSNKWFKRDSSDAPWEEVRSLNIIPDKLTKTINCNKYNQVVNVLKHFVGCSNYQECNKPKENGPKPLLKAAPQPAHHTTSETSTPLTAPSVTTPEPTAEERDPEAKALAEIPIAATTSLWLTFGAPSATLTGAGGLTGLGWWAFKRSKGDPWVRQI
;
A
#
# COMPACT_ATOMS: atom_id res chain seq x y z
N MET A 1 15.60 35.54 -18.39
CA MET A 1 14.59 34.45 -18.25
C MET A 1 14.59 33.94 -16.82
N ALA A 2 13.44 33.53 -16.28
CA ALA A 2 13.34 32.94 -14.94
C ALA A 2 12.76 31.53 -15.02
N TYR A 3 13.32 30.59 -14.25
CA TYR A 3 12.87 29.21 -14.18
C TYR A 3 12.48 28.86 -12.75
N ARG A 4 11.33 28.24 -12.58
CA ARG A 4 10.86 27.72 -11.28
C ARG A 4 11.02 26.21 -11.25
N HIS A 5 11.70 25.73 -10.22
CA HIS A 5 11.84 24.32 -9.90
C HIS A 5 11.07 24.03 -8.61
N SER A 6 9.95 23.32 -8.70
CA SER A 6 9.13 22.93 -7.54
C SER A 6 9.58 21.57 -7.01
N ILE A 7 9.73 21.45 -5.69
CA ILE A 7 10.15 20.23 -5.00
C ILE A 7 8.92 19.73 -4.23
N THR A 8 8.31 18.65 -4.74
CA THR A 8 7.05 18.13 -4.20
C THR A 8 7.24 17.16 -3.05
N ASP A 9 8.45 16.60 -2.88
CA ASP A 9 8.86 15.78 -1.74
C ASP A 9 10.39 15.61 -1.72
N GLY A 10 11.01 15.57 -0.53
CA GLY A 10 12.44 15.33 -0.33
C GLY A 10 13.32 16.54 0.03
N ARG A 11 14.62 16.29 0.22
CA ARG A 11 15.63 17.31 0.54
C ARG A 11 16.31 17.83 -0.72
N LEU A 12 16.52 19.15 -0.81
CA LEU A 12 17.32 19.72 -1.89
C LEU A 12 18.80 19.35 -1.68
N ALA A 13 19.32 18.39 -2.45
CA ALA A 13 20.69 17.89 -2.31
C ALA A 13 21.78 18.76 -2.99
N GLY A 14 21.37 19.64 -3.90
CA GLY A 14 22.26 20.55 -4.62
C GLY A 14 21.53 21.25 -5.76
N ILE A 15 22.04 22.43 -6.15
CA ILE A 15 21.57 23.15 -7.33
C ILE A 15 22.63 22.98 -8.43
N TYR A 16 22.19 22.54 -9.61
CA TYR A 16 23.05 22.29 -10.76
C TYR A 16 22.50 22.98 -12.00
N TYR A 17 23.38 23.43 -12.87
CA TYR A 17 23.04 23.93 -14.21
C TYR A 17 24.07 23.42 -15.22
N ASN A 18 23.70 23.40 -16.50
CA ASN A 18 24.62 23.10 -17.59
C ASN A 18 25.05 24.41 -18.22
N ASN A 19 26.36 24.60 -18.42
CA ASN A 19 26.85 25.70 -19.25
C ASN A 19 26.62 25.40 -20.74
N THR A 20 26.90 26.36 -21.65
CA THR A 20 26.75 26.14 -23.11
C THR A 20 27.64 25.03 -23.65
N GLY A 21 28.72 24.68 -22.96
CA GLY A 21 29.55 23.50 -23.23
C GLY A 21 28.98 22.17 -22.72
N GLY A 22 27.75 22.14 -22.20
CA GLY A 22 27.09 20.93 -21.69
C GLY A 22 27.68 20.38 -20.37
N GLN A 23 28.63 21.09 -19.75
CA GLN A 23 29.21 20.68 -18.48
C GLN A 23 28.27 21.03 -17.33
N ARG A 24 27.90 20.01 -16.55
CA ARG A 24 27.12 20.16 -15.32
C ARG A 24 27.98 20.79 -14.23
N ARG A 25 27.57 21.96 -13.73
CA ARG A 25 28.25 22.69 -12.64
C ARG A 25 27.35 22.74 -11.40
N ARG A 26 27.87 22.34 -10.24
CA ARG A 26 27.19 22.46 -8.94
C ARG A 26 27.39 23.87 -8.39
N LYS A 27 26.35 24.47 -7.81
CA LYS A 27 26.45 25.75 -7.09
C LYS A 27 26.47 25.57 -5.57
N ASN A 28 27.41 26.26 -4.94
CA ASN A 28 27.51 26.37 -3.49
C ASN A 28 27.01 27.75 -3.09
N LEU A 29 25.84 27.80 -2.43
CA LEU A 29 25.28 29.03 -1.91
C LEU A 29 25.89 29.32 -0.54
N SER A 30 26.51 30.49 -0.35
CA SER A 30 27.23 30.80 0.89
C SER A 30 26.30 30.73 2.09
N GLY A 31 26.76 30.05 3.15
CA GLY A 31 25.99 29.85 4.37
C GLY A 31 24.96 28.72 4.33
N LEU A 32 24.80 28.01 3.21
CA LEU A 32 23.89 26.87 3.10
C LEU A 32 24.63 25.54 3.09
N ARG A 33 24.13 24.57 3.85
CA ARG A 33 24.61 23.18 3.85
C ARG A 33 23.60 22.31 3.11
N PHE A 34 24.07 21.64 2.06
CA PHE A 34 23.28 20.61 1.37
C PHE A 34 23.52 19.24 2.03
N PRO A 35 22.50 18.37 2.15
CA PRO A 35 21.11 18.54 1.70
C PRO A 35 20.30 19.48 2.61
N MET A 36 19.41 20.29 2.02
CA MET A 36 18.51 21.20 2.74
C MET A 36 17.11 20.60 2.87
N ASP A 37 16.56 20.62 4.08
CA ASP A 37 15.19 20.24 4.38
C ASP A 37 14.19 21.35 4.02
N ALA A 38 12.94 20.94 3.77
CA ALA A 38 11.78 21.83 3.64
C ALA A 38 11.93 22.95 2.60
N VAL A 39 12.66 22.71 1.50
CA VAL A 39 12.69 23.61 0.33
C VAL A 39 11.49 23.27 -0.55
N GLN A 40 10.64 24.25 -0.85
CA GLN A 40 9.44 24.07 -1.68
C GLN A 40 9.71 24.44 -3.13
N ASN A 41 10.42 25.55 -3.38
CA ASN A 41 10.70 26.05 -4.72
C ASN A 41 12.13 26.60 -4.81
N VAL A 42 12.73 26.49 -6.00
CA VAL A 42 13.96 27.22 -6.37
C VAL A 42 13.68 28.00 -7.64
N TYR A 43 13.88 29.31 -7.60
CA TYR A 43 13.76 30.17 -8.78
C TYR A 43 15.16 30.56 -9.25
N ALA A 44 15.44 30.41 -10.53
CA ALA A 44 16.74 30.72 -11.13
C ALA A 44 16.55 31.73 -12.28
N PHE A 45 17.24 32.86 -12.17
CA PHE A 45 17.19 33.96 -13.14
C PHE A 45 18.47 33.95 -13.97
N TYR A 46 18.31 33.92 -15.28
CA TYR A 46 19.38 33.86 -16.26
C TYR A 46 19.43 35.14 -17.08
N CYS A 47 20.64 35.64 -17.27
CA CYS A 47 20.96 36.79 -18.11
C CYS A 47 21.77 36.30 -19.32
N ALA A 48 22.32 37.22 -20.13
CA ALA A 48 23.14 36.85 -21.29
C ALA A 48 24.42 36.14 -20.83
N GLY A 49 24.39 34.81 -20.78
CA GLY A 49 25.50 33.97 -20.34
C GLY A 49 25.08 32.55 -19.97
N ASP A 50 26.08 31.70 -19.69
CA ASP A 50 25.92 30.26 -19.56
C ASP A 50 25.28 29.77 -18.24
N GLY A 51 24.91 30.66 -17.32
CA GLY A 51 24.45 30.26 -15.99
C GLY A 51 23.53 31.26 -15.31
N PRO A 52 22.92 30.87 -14.18
CA PRO A 52 22.05 31.75 -13.44
C PRO A 52 22.87 32.91 -12.84
N SER A 53 22.28 34.10 -12.83
CA SER A 53 22.83 35.32 -12.22
C SER A 53 22.27 35.56 -10.81
N LEU A 54 21.02 35.14 -10.58
CA LEU A 54 20.31 35.32 -9.32
C LEU A 54 19.46 34.07 -9.03
N ILE A 55 19.44 33.61 -7.78
CA ILE A 55 18.67 32.44 -7.33
C ILE A 55 17.84 32.83 -6.11
N TYR A 56 16.57 32.46 -6.09
CA TYR A 56 15.73 32.49 -4.90
C TYR A 56 15.46 31.07 -4.40
N VAL A 57 15.71 30.82 -3.12
CA VAL A 57 15.36 29.55 -2.47
C VAL A 57 14.17 29.81 -1.56
N ASP A 58 13.05 29.15 -1.85
CA ASP A 58 11.83 29.21 -1.05
C ASP A 58 11.79 27.98 -0.13
N SER A 59 12.01 28.22 1.16
CA SER A 59 12.11 27.16 2.18
C SER A 59 11.35 27.55 3.43
N GLN A 60 10.83 26.56 4.15
CA GLN A 60 10.31 26.78 5.51
C GLN A 60 11.43 27.08 6.51
N SER A 61 12.68 26.69 6.20
CA SER A 61 13.84 27.06 7.02
C SER A 61 14.20 28.52 6.76
N PRO A 62 14.13 29.40 7.78
CA PRO A 62 14.49 30.81 7.62
C PRO A 62 15.96 31.01 7.24
N MET A 63 16.83 30.04 7.56
CA MET A 63 18.24 30.07 7.16
C MET A 63 18.44 29.80 5.68
N ALA A 64 17.63 28.92 5.10
CA ALA A 64 17.68 28.56 3.68
C ALA A 64 16.88 29.52 2.79
N LYS A 65 15.81 30.13 3.33
CA LYS A 65 14.95 31.05 2.59
C LYS A 65 15.68 32.34 2.23
N GLY A 66 15.71 32.73 0.96
CA GLY A 66 16.27 34.01 0.54
C GLY A 66 16.81 34.08 -0.88
N TRP A 67 17.27 35.28 -1.23
CA TRP A 67 17.90 35.58 -2.51
C TRP A 67 19.42 35.38 -2.44
N TYR A 68 20.01 34.85 -3.49
CA TYR A 68 21.44 34.62 -3.63
C TYR A 68 21.89 35.15 -4.99
N LYS A 69 22.82 36.11 -4.99
CA LYS A 69 23.42 36.66 -6.22
C LYS A 69 24.83 36.13 -6.42
N LYS A 70 25.22 35.98 -7.69
CA LYS A 70 26.57 35.64 -8.10
C LYS A 70 27.45 36.90 -8.04
N GLU A 71 28.60 36.83 -7.36
CA GLU A 71 29.56 37.94 -7.38
C GLU A 71 30.24 38.06 -8.76
N LEU A 72 30.37 39.28 -9.28
CA LEU A 72 30.97 39.52 -10.59
C LEU A 72 32.38 38.91 -10.66
N GLY A 73 32.67 38.15 -11.72
CA GLY A 73 33.99 37.55 -11.95
C GLY A 73 34.34 36.34 -11.07
N THR A 74 33.44 35.86 -10.21
CA THR A 74 33.70 34.70 -9.35
C THR A 74 32.57 33.65 -9.46
N ASP A 75 32.78 32.48 -8.86
CA ASP A 75 31.73 31.45 -8.71
C ASP A 75 31.10 31.45 -7.31
N THR A 76 31.36 32.47 -6.50
CA THR A 76 30.79 32.63 -5.16
C THR A 76 29.40 33.26 -5.22
N TRP A 77 28.50 32.71 -4.41
CA TRP A 77 27.12 33.15 -4.30
C TRP A 77 26.89 33.73 -2.92
N ARG A 78 26.52 35.00 -2.81
CA ARG A 78 26.20 35.64 -1.53
C ARG A 78 24.72 35.88 -1.39
N TRP A 79 24.23 35.78 -0.16
CA TRP A 79 22.88 36.21 0.17
C TRP A 79 22.74 37.71 -0.15
N THR A 80 21.57 38.10 -0.64
CA THR A 80 21.21 39.49 -0.96
C THR A 80 19.71 39.68 -0.73
N TYR A 81 19.21 40.89 -0.92
CA TYR A 81 17.77 41.15 -0.96
C TYR A 81 17.41 41.84 -2.28
N ALA A 82 16.42 41.29 -3.00
CA ALA A 82 16.03 41.78 -4.33
C ALA A 82 14.75 42.63 -4.34
N GLY A 83 14.23 43.02 -3.16
CA GLY A 83 13.01 43.83 -3.06
C GLY A 83 11.70 43.07 -3.30
N ILE A 84 11.76 41.74 -3.43
CA ILE A 84 10.61 40.88 -3.77
C ILE A 84 10.44 39.76 -2.74
N LYS A 85 9.20 39.48 -2.34
CA LYS A 85 8.87 38.37 -1.44
C LYS A 85 8.50 37.10 -2.22
N SER A 86 8.54 35.95 -1.55
CA SER A 86 8.31 34.64 -2.19
C SER A 86 6.97 34.54 -2.93
N TYR A 87 5.92 35.19 -2.42
CA TYR A 87 4.58 35.09 -2.98
C TYR A 87 4.39 35.98 -4.22
N ASP A 88 5.14 37.07 -4.34
CA ASP A 88 5.11 37.98 -5.49
C ASP A 88 5.67 37.30 -6.75
N LEU A 89 6.58 36.33 -6.61
CA LEU A 89 7.13 35.56 -7.72
C LEU A 89 6.12 34.68 -8.46
N ASN A 90 4.94 34.46 -7.87
CA ASN A 90 3.84 33.73 -8.52
C ASN A 90 2.73 34.66 -9.02
N ASN A 91 2.85 35.97 -8.80
CA ASN A 91 1.90 37.00 -9.19
C ASN A 91 2.53 37.97 -10.20
N GLU A 92 1.73 38.85 -10.78
CA GLU A 92 2.26 39.96 -11.56
C GLU A 92 2.99 40.94 -10.64
N LEU A 93 4.28 41.17 -10.88
CA LEU A 93 5.09 42.11 -10.11
C LEU A 93 4.61 43.54 -10.37
N MET A 94 4.41 44.31 -9.31
CA MET A 94 4.13 45.73 -9.42
C MET A 94 5.35 46.45 -10.00
N CYS A 95 5.15 47.60 -10.63
CA CYS A 95 6.23 48.33 -11.31
C CYS A 95 7.40 48.66 -10.37
N ASP A 96 7.14 49.09 -9.13
CA ASP A 96 8.21 49.35 -8.14
C ASP A 96 9.01 48.08 -7.78
N GLU A 97 8.35 46.92 -7.66
CA GLU A 97 8.98 45.63 -7.37
C GLU A 97 9.82 45.13 -8.56
N TRP A 98 9.31 45.31 -9.78
CA TRP A 98 10.05 45.04 -11.01
C TRP A 98 11.32 45.89 -11.09
N MET A 99 11.23 47.19 -10.76
CA MET A 99 12.38 48.08 -10.79
C MET A 99 13.43 47.70 -9.73
N LYS A 100 13.01 47.29 -8.52
CA LYS A 100 13.93 46.74 -7.50
C LYS A 100 14.63 45.46 -7.96
N LEU A 101 13.91 44.54 -8.62
CA LEU A 101 14.50 43.35 -9.24
C LEU A 101 15.49 43.70 -10.35
N LYS A 102 15.12 44.65 -11.22
CA LYS A 102 15.94 45.15 -12.32
C LYS A 102 17.27 45.69 -11.80
N ILE A 103 17.25 46.56 -10.79
CA ILE A 103 18.46 47.10 -10.14
C ILE A 103 19.35 45.95 -9.64
N THR A 104 18.75 44.95 -9.00
CA THR A 104 19.49 43.78 -8.46
C THR A 104 20.13 42.95 -9.58
N LEU A 105 19.38 42.68 -10.66
CA LEU A 105 19.86 41.94 -11.82
C LEU A 105 20.94 42.71 -12.60
N GLU A 106 20.79 44.02 -12.78
CA GLU A 106 21.82 44.89 -13.38
C GLU A 106 23.13 44.81 -12.59
N GLY A 107 23.07 44.80 -11.26
CA GLY A 107 24.22 44.54 -10.39
C GLY A 107 24.85 43.15 -10.54
N CYS A 108 24.12 42.19 -11.12
CA CYS A 108 24.62 40.86 -11.49
C CYS A 108 25.11 40.79 -12.95
N GLY A 109 25.23 41.92 -13.65
CA GLY A 109 25.66 42.00 -15.05
C GLY A 109 24.53 41.89 -16.08
N CYS A 110 23.27 41.97 -15.66
CA CYS A 110 22.11 41.85 -16.54
C CYS A 110 21.67 43.22 -17.07
N GLY A 111 22.37 43.74 -18.09
CA GLY A 111 21.99 45.00 -18.74
C GLY A 111 20.82 44.85 -19.73
N GLY A 112 20.22 45.99 -20.11
CA GLY A 112 19.22 46.06 -21.17
C GLY A 112 17.81 45.56 -20.80
N LEU A 113 17.51 45.44 -19.50
CA LEU A 113 16.16 45.13 -19.05
C LEU A 113 15.23 46.35 -19.25
N PRO A 114 13.99 46.16 -19.71
CA PRO A 114 13.06 47.27 -19.93
C PRO A 114 12.63 47.94 -18.61
N GLU A 115 12.45 49.25 -18.65
CA GLU A 115 11.82 50.01 -17.56
C GLU A 115 10.30 49.89 -17.64
N CYS A 116 9.63 49.86 -16.50
CA CYS A 116 8.17 49.94 -16.45
C CYS A 116 7.71 51.38 -16.26
N SER A 117 6.70 51.79 -17.04
CA SER A 117 6.05 53.09 -16.92
C SER A 117 5.00 53.02 -15.81
N GLY A 118 5.17 53.81 -14.72
CA GLY A 118 4.19 53.87 -13.62
C GLY A 118 4.75 53.72 -12.21
N HIS A 119 6.08 53.70 -12.04
CA HIS A 119 6.70 53.74 -10.71
C HIS A 119 6.65 55.17 -10.14
N THR A 120 6.38 55.30 -8.84
CA THR A 120 6.17 56.61 -8.19
C THR A 120 7.46 57.23 -7.66
N MET A 121 8.50 56.41 -7.51
CA MET A 121 9.80 56.81 -6.94
C MET A 121 10.84 56.93 -8.05
N SER A 122 11.77 57.87 -7.95
CA SER A 122 12.89 57.90 -8.89
C SER A 122 13.79 56.66 -8.71
N LEU A 123 14.54 56.29 -9.76
CA LEU A 123 15.49 55.18 -9.70
C LEU A 123 16.47 55.30 -8.51
N GLU A 124 16.88 56.52 -8.18
CA GLU A 124 17.77 56.81 -7.06
C GLU A 124 17.08 56.60 -5.69
N GLN A 125 15.79 56.93 -5.60
CA GLN A 125 14.98 56.65 -4.41
C GLN A 125 14.79 55.15 -4.22
N LEU A 126 14.51 54.41 -5.30
CA LEU A 126 14.38 52.94 -5.26
C LEU A 126 15.68 52.24 -4.85
N LYS A 127 16.84 52.70 -5.32
CA LYS A 127 18.15 52.19 -4.87
C LYS A 127 18.35 52.38 -3.37
N LYS A 128 18.08 53.60 -2.87
CA LYS A 128 18.21 53.91 -1.43
C LYS A 128 17.25 53.10 -0.57
N GLU A 129 16.02 52.89 -1.05
CA GLU A 129 15.03 52.07 -0.38
C GLU A 129 15.47 50.60 -0.35
N LEU A 130 15.90 50.06 -1.50
CA LEU A 130 16.39 48.68 -1.60
C LEU A 130 17.60 48.43 -0.69
N GLU A 131 18.55 49.36 -0.61
CA GLU A 131 19.69 49.29 0.31
C GLU A 131 19.27 49.38 1.79
N LYS A 132 18.20 50.10 2.09
CA LYS A 132 17.63 50.17 3.45
C LYS A 132 16.97 48.83 3.81
N GLU A 133 16.13 48.31 2.93
CA GLU A 133 15.46 47.02 3.11
C GLU A 133 16.47 45.86 3.21
N GLU A 134 17.53 45.85 2.39
CA GLU A 134 18.59 44.85 2.44
C GLU A 134 19.30 44.86 3.81
N ARG A 135 19.60 46.05 4.36
CA ARG A 135 20.21 46.19 5.70
C ARG A 135 19.28 45.69 6.81
N GLU A 136 17.98 45.93 6.72
CA GLU A 136 17.01 45.45 7.70
C GLU A 136 16.85 43.92 7.65
N GLN A 137 16.79 43.35 6.45
CA GLN A 137 16.69 41.90 6.25
C GLN A 137 17.97 41.16 6.69
N GLU A 138 19.16 41.74 6.42
CA GLU A 138 20.43 41.19 6.91
C GLU A 138 20.50 41.19 8.44
N LYS A 139 20.02 42.26 9.11
CA LYS A 139 19.91 42.29 10.58
C LYS A 139 19.00 41.17 11.09
N LEU A 140 17.82 41.00 10.48
CA LEU A 140 16.88 39.94 10.86
C LEU A 140 17.50 38.55 10.67
N ARG A 141 18.19 38.33 9.56
CA ARG A 141 18.88 37.07 9.25
C ARG A 141 19.99 36.77 10.25
N ARG A 142 20.76 37.78 10.71
CA ARG A 142 21.78 37.60 11.76
C ARG A 142 21.17 37.19 13.08
N VAL A 143 20.07 37.81 13.51
CA VAL A 143 19.34 37.45 14.74
C VAL A 143 18.84 36.00 14.67
N MET A 144 18.26 35.59 13.55
CA MET A 144 17.82 34.20 13.35
C MET A 144 18.99 33.20 13.34
N THR A 145 20.11 33.57 12.73
CA THR A 145 21.33 32.74 12.67
C THR A 145 21.96 32.58 14.06
N SER A 146 22.02 33.64 14.86
CA SER A 146 22.56 33.58 16.23
C SER A 146 21.65 32.77 17.16
N ALA A 147 20.33 32.88 17.00
CA ALA A 147 19.37 32.08 17.77
C ALA A 147 19.47 30.57 17.44
N ALA A 148 19.73 30.23 16.18
CA ALA A 148 19.94 28.84 15.76
C ALA A 148 21.31 28.26 16.18
N ALA A 149 22.29 29.12 16.53
CA ALA A 149 23.64 28.71 16.93
C ALA A 149 23.80 28.52 18.45
N GLN A 150 22.83 28.95 19.27
CA GLN A 150 22.81 28.62 20.70
C GLN A 150 22.34 27.17 20.90
N PRO A 151 23.11 26.32 21.60
CA PRO A 151 22.60 25.04 22.05
C PRO A 151 21.37 25.30 22.93
N GLN A 152 20.24 24.66 22.63
CA GLN A 152 19.11 24.61 23.56
C GLN A 152 19.59 23.94 24.86
N LEU A 153 19.93 24.77 25.85
CA LEU A 153 20.29 24.35 27.18
C LEU A 153 19.25 24.96 28.14
N GLN A 154 18.07 24.33 28.18
CA GLN A 154 16.98 24.48 29.14
C GLN A 154 15.88 23.48 28.70
N GLU A 155 15.17 22.73 29.53
CA GLU A 155 15.04 22.66 30.98
C GLU A 155 14.18 21.38 31.23
N GLN A 156 14.70 20.37 31.91
CA GLN A 156 13.90 19.25 32.44
C GLN A 156 14.15 19.15 33.94
N THR A 157 13.43 19.98 34.70
CA THR A 157 13.18 19.76 36.12
C THR A 157 12.04 18.75 36.25
N LEU A 158 12.40 17.48 36.47
CA LEU A 158 11.48 16.45 36.95
C LEU A 158 11.33 16.58 38.48
N PRO A 159 10.12 16.38 39.04
CA PRO A 159 9.92 16.42 40.48
C PRO A 159 10.51 15.16 41.16
N PRO A 160 10.97 15.25 42.42
CA PRO A 160 11.58 14.13 43.12
C PRO A 160 10.55 13.04 43.43
N ALA A 161 10.90 11.80 43.09
CA ALA A 161 10.12 10.62 43.45
C ALA A 161 10.07 10.42 44.98
N PRO A 162 8.96 9.90 45.53
CA PRO A 162 8.80 9.72 46.96
C PRO A 162 9.62 8.53 47.45
N VAL A 163 10.43 8.79 48.47
CA VAL A 163 11.18 7.79 49.24
C VAL A 163 10.20 6.84 49.94
N ARG A 164 10.33 5.54 49.69
CA ARG A 164 9.58 4.49 50.38
C ARG A 164 10.44 3.95 51.54
N PRO A 165 9.88 3.74 52.74
CA PRO A 165 10.63 3.25 53.89
C PRO A 165 10.88 1.74 53.82
N PRO A 166 11.91 1.22 54.51
CA PRO A 166 12.16 -0.22 54.59
C PRO A 166 11.14 -0.86 55.55
N GLN A 167 10.40 -1.85 55.06
CA GLN A 167 9.60 -2.74 55.91
C GLN A 167 10.39 -3.99 56.27
N ASP A 168 10.46 -4.23 57.57
CA ASP A 168 10.87 -5.46 58.24
C ASP A 168 9.84 -6.59 58.06
N SER A 169 10.34 -7.81 57.84
CA SER A 169 9.79 -9.09 58.32
C SER A 169 10.66 -10.23 57.73
N ALA A 170 11.49 -10.94 58.52
CA ALA A 170 11.17 -12.14 59.31
C ALA A 170 10.65 -13.30 58.41
N SER A 171 11.10 -14.56 58.42
CA SER A 171 11.94 -15.38 59.30
C SER A 171 12.13 -16.77 58.64
N SER A 172 13.01 -17.59 59.22
CA SER A 172 13.22 -19.05 59.08
C SER A 172 14.22 -19.48 57.99
N ASP A 173 15.19 -20.35 58.22
CA ASP A 173 15.76 -20.96 59.42
C ASP A 173 17.07 -21.65 58.95
N GLY A 174 18.05 -21.88 59.85
CA GLY A 174 19.07 -22.91 59.61
C GLY A 174 20.55 -22.52 59.70
N SER A 175 21.06 -22.63 60.93
CA SER A 175 22.40 -23.16 61.27
C SER A 175 23.58 -22.18 61.38
N ARG A 176 23.76 -21.75 62.63
CA ARG A 176 25.00 -21.22 63.22
C ARG A 176 26.17 -22.20 63.12
N ARG A 177 27.32 -21.72 62.65
CA ARG A 177 28.62 -21.95 63.31
C ARG A 177 29.41 -20.64 63.29
N ASP A 178 29.74 -20.17 64.49
CA ASP A 178 30.70 -19.10 64.76
C ASP A 178 32.09 -19.47 64.25
N VAL A 179 32.68 -18.62 63.41
CA VAL A 179 34.15 -18.50 63.28
C VAL A 179 34.48 -17.03 63.07
N SER A 180 35.18 -16.44 64.04
CA SER A 180 35.75 -15.09 64.01
C SER A 180 36.71 -14.87 62.83
N PRO A 181 36.89 -13.64 62.32
CA PRO A 181 37.84 -13.35 61.26
C PRO A 181 39.26 -13.31 61.84
N VAL A 182 40.07 -14.32 61.50
CA VAL A 182 41.52 -14.29 61.71
C VAL A 182 42.12 -13.34 60.67
N HIS A 183 42.60 -12.18 61.11
CA HIS A 183 43.53 -11.35 60.37
C HIS A 183 44.82 -12.15 60.13
N SER A 184 44.98 -12.70 58.93
CA SER A 184 46.21 -13.35 58.49
C SER A 184 47.16 -12.29 57.94
N THR A 185 47.96 -11.70 58.82
CA THR A 185 49.11 -10.88 58.42
C THR A 185 50.16 -11.83 57.84
N ILE A 186 50.28 -11.87 56.50
CA ILE A 186 51.35 -12.62 55.84
C ILE A 186 52.65 -11.84 56.01
N SER A 187 53.44 -12.22 57.01
CA SER A 187 54.82 -11.78 57.19
C SER A 187 55.71 -12.55 56.21
N PHE A 188 56.16 -11.89 55.15
CA PHE A 188 57.24 -12.41 54.31
C PHE A 188 58.58 -12.15 55.00
N THR A 189 59.16 -13.19 55.60
CA THR A 189 60.59 -13.19 55.96
C THR A 189 61.41 -13.31 54.67
N SER A 190 61.90 -12.16 54.21
CA SER A 190 62.95 -12.06 53.19
C SER A 190 64.28 -12.49 53.80
N SER A 191 64.68 -13.73 53.51
CA SER A 191 66.07 -14.18 53.63
C SER A 191 66.43 -14.87 52.33
N SER A 192 67.09 -14.15 51.44
CA SER A 192 67.95 -14.75 50.44
C SER A 192 69.09 -13.78 50.13
N GLN A 193 70.30 -14.20 50.50
CA GLN A 193 71.53 -13.62 49.99
C GLN A 193 71.47 -13.64 48.46
N GLN A 194 71.58 -12.44 47.88
CA GLN A 194 71.47 -12.17 46.47
C GLN A 194 72.81 -12.53 45.82
N ASP A 195 72.85 -13.67 45.14
CA ASP A 195 73.96 -14.06 44.28
C ASP A 195 73.82 -13.26 42.97
N ASP A 196 74.57 -12.17 42.86
CA ASP A 196 74.54 -11.17 41.79
C ASP A 196 75.29 -11.67 40.54
N THR A 197 74.89 -12.84 40.03
CA THR A 197 75.59 -13.48 38.89
C THR A 197 75.30 -12.83 37.55
N GLY A 198 74.50 -11.76 37.47
CA GLY A 198 74.31 -10.97 36.25
C GLY A 198 73.70 -11.72 35.05
N ILE A 199 73.26 -12.97 35.21
CA ILE A 199 72.62 -13.74 34.14
C ILE A 199 71.14 -13.37 34.11
N PRO A 200 70.63 -12.76 33.02
CA PRO A 200 69.22 -12.38 32.92
C PRO A 200 68.32 -13.62 32.97
N HIS A 201 67.41 -13.65 33.94
CA HIS A 201 66.51 -14.78 34.15
C HIS A 201 65.67 -15.10 32.92
N GLU A 202 65.62 -16.39 32.59
CA GLU A 202 64.87 -16.95 31.48
C GLU A 202 63.46 -17.36 31.93
N VAL A 203 62.44 -16.82 31.26
CA VAL A 203 61.02 -17.11 31.54
C VAL A 203 60.38 -17.77 30.32
N THR A 204 59.57 -18.82 30.54
CA THR A 204 58.69 -19.39 29.51
C THR A 204 57.32 -18.74 29.59
N ILE A 205 56.83 -18.16 28.49
CA ILE A 205 55.52 -17.49 28.45
C ILE A 205 54.49 -18.40 27.78
N ASP A 206 53.45 -18.81 28.51
CA ASP A 206 52.30 -19.51 27.92
C ASP A 206 51.23 -18.47 27.51
N ILE A 207 51.13 -18.23 26.21
CA ILE A 207 50.25 -17.20 25.67
C ILE A 207 48.77 -17.52 25.91
N ASN A 208 48.38 -18.77 26.22
CA ASN A 208 47.01 -19.15 26.57
C ASN A 208 46.60 -18.70 27.97
N LYS A 209 47.56 -18.46 28.88
CA LYS A 209 47.27 -18.11 30.27
C LYS A 209 46.72 -16.69 30.35
N ARG A 210 45.55 -16.57 30.97
CA ARG A 210 44.87 -15.32 31.28
C ARG A 210 44.71 -15.32 32.79
N SER A 211 45.36 -14.40 33.49
CA SER A 211 45.15 -14.31 34.93
C SER A 211 44.19 -13.19 35.27
N VAL A 212 43.42 -13.42 36.32
CA VAL A 212 42.81 -12.36 37.11
C VAL A 212 43.93 -11.51 37.70
N ILE A 213 43.72 -10.20 37.82
CA ILE A 213 44.72 -9.25 38.31
C ILE A 213 45.38 -9.79 39.61
N GLY A 214 46.70 -9.95 39.61
CA GLY A 214 47.48 -10.28 40.82
C GLY A 214 47.92 -11.73 41.01
N GLN A 215 47.59 -12.67 40.11
CA GLN A 215 48.14 -14.03 40.19
C GLN A 215 49.51 -14.12 39.50
N THR A 216 50.51 -14.59 40.23
CA THR A 216 51.78 -15.04 39.67
C THR A 216 51.55 -16.29 38.84
N ILE A 217 51.86 -16.25 37.55
CA ILE A 217 51.72 -17.42 36.67
C ILE A 217 53.08 -18.04 36.34
N TYR A 218 54.11 -17.22 36.27
CA TYR A 218 55.46 -17.65 35.93
C TYR A 218 56.38 -17.28 37.09
N GLY A 219 56.66 -18.26 37.94
CA GLY A 219 57.50 -18.11 39.12
C GLY A 219 58.44 -19.29 39.29
N GLY A 220 59.72 -19.06 39.01
CA GLY A 220 60.86 -19.73 39.65
C GLY A 220 61.61 -18.72 40.51
N ASN A 221 62.60 -19.16 41.29
CA ASN A 221 63.29 -18.44 42.39
C ASN A 221 63.80 -16.99 42.15
N ALA A 222 63.62 -16.34 41.00
CA ALA A 222 64.26 -15.04 40.74
C ALA A 222 63.54 -14.03 39.81
N SER A 223 62.37 -14.30 39.22
CA SER A 223 61.61 -13.25 38.49
C SER A 223 60.14 -13.59 38.38
N THR A 224 59.28 -12.75 38.95
CA THR A 224 57.83 -12.93 38.94
C THR A 224 57.21 -12.15 37.79
N VAL A 225 56.69 -12.85 36.78
CA VAL A 225 55.95 -12.21 35.67
C VAL A 225 54.46 -12.30 35.95
N TYR A 226 53.82 -11.14 36.02
CA TYR A 226 52.39 -11.00 36.24
C TYR A 226 51.67 -10.74 34.92
N ILE A 227 50.42 -11.20 34.84
CA ILE A 227 49.53 -10.86 33.74
C ILE A 227 48.54 -9.82 34.22
N THR A 228 48.45 -8.71 33.47
CA THR A 228 47.44 -7.69 33.67
C THR A 228 46.58 -7.58 32.40
N PRO A 229 45.25 -7.77 32.48
CA PRO A 229 44.37 -7.42 31.37
C PRO A 229 44.40 -5.91 31.16
N ASN A 230 44.67 -5.50 29.93
CA ASN A 230 44.57 -4.12 29.49
C ASN A 230 43.37 -4.00 28.54
N SER A 231 42.27 -3.47 29.06
CA SER A 231 41.02 -3.32 28.31
C SER A 231 40.94 -2.03 27.48
N THR A 232 41.96 -1.17 27.50
CA THR A 232 41.73 0.27 27.28
C THR A 232 42.00 0.81 25.88
N THR A 233 42.50 0.05 24.90
CA THR A 233 43.02 0.67 23.67
C THR A 233 42.51 0.13 22.32
N LEU A 234 41.92 -1.06 22.25
CA LEU A 234 41.53 -1.67 20.96
C LEU A 234 40.06 -2.09 20.98
N ASP A 235 39.21 -1.28 20.36
CA ASP A 235 37.76 -1.47 20.28
C ASP A 235 37.39 -2.89 19.78
N GLY A 236 36.81 -3.70 20.68
CA GLY A 236 36.43 -5.09 20.44
C GLY A 236 37.49 -6.16 20.75
N PHE A 237 38.67 -5.79 21.23
CA PHE A 237 39.77 -6.71 21.55
C PHE A 237 40.25 -6.55 23.00
N THR A 238 40.77 -7.62 23.58
CA THR A 238 41.36 -7.65 24.91
C THR A 238 42.85 -7.94 24.79
N GLU A 239 43.69 -7.09 25.37
CA GLU A 239 45.15 -7.26 25.42
C GLU A 239 45.54 -7.78 26.80
N TYR A 240 46.18 -8.95 26.90
CA TYR A 240 46.77 -9.42 28.16
C TYR A 240 48.27 -9.14 28.15
N ILE A 241 48.73 -8.37 29.13
CA ILE A 241 50.12 -7.91 29.19
C ILE A 241 50.85 -8.69 30.28
N HIS A 242 51.89 -9.41 29.88
CA HIS A 242 52.85 -10.10 30.72
C HIS A 242 54.03 -9.14 31.00
N LYS A 243 54.19 -8.73 32.27
CA LYS A 243 55.23 -7.80 32.72
C LYS A 243 55.94 -8.34 33.95
N ALA A 244 57.25 -8.16 34.01
CA ALA A 244 58.01 -8.41 35.24
C ALA A 244 57.64 -7.35 36.29
N TYR A 245 57.47 -7.78 37.53
CA TYR A 245 57.17 -6.91 38.67
C TYR A 245 58.36 -7.02 39.63
N ASP A 246 59.07 -5.91 39.83
CA ASP A 246 59.71 -5.52 41.11
C ASP A 246 60.84 -4.48 40.97
N ARG A 247 61.32 -4.09 39.78
CA ARG A 247 62.21 -2.90 39.69
C ARG A 247 61.93 -2.05 38.45
N LYS A 248 62.02 -0.74 38.64
CA LYS A 248 61.85 0.29 37.61
C LYS A 248 62.90 0.07 36.51
N GLY A 249 62.49 -0.54 35.39
CA GLY A 249 63.33 -0.72 34.21
C GLY A 249 63.77 -2.16 33.92
N ASP A 250 63.27 -3.15 34.66
CA ASP A 250 63.70 -4.53 34.46
C ASP A 250 63.22 -5.10 33.12
N CYS A 251 64.20 -5.63 32.39
CA CYS A 251 63.97 -6.47 31.22
C CYS A 251 64.22 -7.92 31.61
N PHE A 252 63.47 -8.86 31.02
CA PHE A 252 63.67 -10.29 31.20
C PHE A 252 63.98 -10.97 29.85
N THR A 253 64.44 -12.21 29.90
CA THR A 253 64.65 -13.03 28.70
C THR A 253 63.49 -14.01 28.56
N VAL A 254 62.79 -14.00 27.43
CA VAL A 254 61.80 -15.03 27.12
C VAL A 254 62.51 -16.22 26.48
N LYS A 255 62.58 -17.34 27.19
CA LYS A 255 63.20 -18.60 26.74
C LYS A 255 62.47 -19.20 25.56
N GLU A 256 61.16 -19.35 25.70
CA GLU A 256 60.26 -19.87 24.68
C GLU A 256 58.82 -19.43 24.97
N PHE A 257 58.00 -19.48 23.92
CA PHE A 257 56.56 -19.26 24.00
C PHE A 257 55.84 -20.62 23.92
N LYS A 258 54.77 -20.76 24.69
CA LYS A 258 53.90 -21.95 24.71
C LYS A 258 52.45 -21.56 24.49
N TYR A 259 51.64 -22.50 24.01
CA TYR A 259 50.19 -22.43 24.01
C TYR A 259 49.66 -23.74 24.62
N ARG A 260 48.97 -23.66 25.77
CA ARG A 260 48.46 -24.84 26.49
C ARG A 260 49.57 -25.86 26.82
N GLY A 261 50.75 -25.36 27.19
CA GLY A 261 51.92 -26.19 27.47
C GLY A 261 52.71 -26.67 26.24
N GLU A 262 52.16 -26.57 25.03
CA GLU A 262 52.88 -26.93 23.80
C GLU A 262 53.73 -25.77 23.29
N LYS A 263 54.95 -26.05 22.81
CA LYS A 263 55.86 -25.02 22.30
C LYS A 263 55.32 -24.41 21.01
N THR A 264 55.29 -23.08 20.93
CA THR A 264 54.95 -22.38 19.69
C THR A 264 56.14 -22.38 18.73
N ASN A 265 55.85 -22.42 17.44
CA ASN A 265 56.81 -22.32 16.36
C ASN A 265 56.96 -20.86 15.88
N ASN A 266 58.18 -20.51 15.44
CA ASN A 266 58.52 -19.24 14.79
C ASN A 266 58.45 -17.96 15.64
N ILE A 267 58.23 -18.04 16.95
CA ILE A 267 58.55 -16.94 17.87
C ILE A 267 59.91 -17.24 18.51
N PRO A 268 60.97 -16.48 18.19
CA PRO A 268 62.31 -16.76 18.68
C PRO A 268 62.47 -16.45 20.17
N LYS A 269 63.46 -17.09 20.80
CA LYS A 269 63.98 -16.68 22.11
C LYS A 269 64.37 -15.21 22.02
N THR A 270 63.87 -14.40 22.95
CA THR A 270 64.00 -12.94 22.87
C THR A 270 64.50 -12.40 24.20
N SER A 271 65.64 -11.70 24.19
CA SER A 271 66.21 -11.05 25.37
C SER A 271 65.76 -9.60 25.48
N LYS A 272 66.03 -8.97 26.62
CA LYS A 272 65.74 -7.54 26.87
C LYS A 272 64.25 -7.18 26.71
N VAL A 273 63.35 -8.11 27.06
CA VAL A 273 61.90 -7.95 26.94
C VAL A 273 61.39 -7.17 28.16
N THR A 274 60.66 -6.09 27.93
CA THR A 274 59.98 -5.33 29.01
C THR A 274 58.54 -5.79 29.20
N SER A 275 57.87 -6.21 28.12
CA SER A 275 56.55 -6.81 28.18
C SER A 275 56.24 -7.68 26.97
N VAL A 276 55.39 -8.67 27.18
CA VAL A 276 54.71 -9.41 26.10
C VAL A 276 53.23 -9.12 26.20
N SER A 277 52.60 -8.68 25.12
CA SER A 277 51.14 -8.56 25.05
C SER A 277 50.56 -9.62 24.12
N VAL A 278 49.43 -10.22 24.52
CA VAL A 278 48.67 -11.17 23.70
C VAL A 278 47.28 -10.60 23.46
N CYS A 279 46.89 -10.41 22.21
CA CYS A 279 45.60 -9.86 21.83
C CYS A 279 44.59 -10.96 21.51
N TYR A 280 43.38 -10.82 22.06
CA TYR A 280 42.24 -11.72 21.88
C TYR A 280 41.01 -10.94 21.43
N TRP A 281 40.00 -11.63 20.89
CA TRP A 281 38.70 -11.01 20.62
C TRP A 281 37.83 -11.00 21.87
N ALA A 282 37.46 -9.80 22.33
CA ALA A 282 36.86 -9.59 23.65
C ALA A 282 35.54 -10.37 23.86
N ALA A 283 34.78 -10.60 22.79
CA ALA A 283 33.49 -11.27 22.88
C ALA A 283 33.58 -12.75 23.32
N LEU A 284 34.65 -13.45 22.93
CA LEU A 284 34.88 -14.84 23.35
C LEU A 284 35.50 -14.93 24.74
N GLU A 285 36.25 -13.90 25.16
CA GLU A 285 36.86 -13.82 26.49
C GLU A 285 35.82 -13.87 27.62
N THR A 286 34.65 -13.25 27.41
CA THR A 286 33.64 -13.10 28.45
C THR A 286 32.79 -14.34 28.71
N ARG A 287 32.74 -15.30 27.76
CA ARG A 287 31.87 -16.49 27.88
C ARG A 287 32.63 -17.78 28.08
N ASN A 288 33.67 -18.02 27.27
CA ASN A 288 34.42 -19.25 27.33
C ASN A 288 35.86 -19.01 26.84
N GLN A 289 36.76 -18.78 27.79
CA GLN A 289 38.17 -18.53 27.52
C GLN A 289 38.81 -19.65 26.69
N ASP A 290 38.36 -20.90 26.82
CA ASP A 290 38.92 -22.03 26.08
C ASP A 290 38.60 -22.01 24.58
N THR A 291 37.60 -21.23 24.16
CA THR A 291 37.24 -21.09 22.74
C THR A 291 37.93 -19.90 22.07
N SER A 292 38.48 -18.97 22.85
CA SER A 292 39.10 -17.78 22.31
C SER A 292 40.55 -18.06 21.90
N ARG A 293 40.89 -17.68 20.67
CA ARG A 293 42.22 -17.89 20.10
C ARG A 293 43.07 -16.63 20.21
N PRO A 294 44.35 -16.74 20.59
CA PRO A 294 45.26 -15.61 20.56
C PRO A 294 45.47 -15.18 19.11
N LEU A 295 45.25 -13.90 18.81
CA LEU A 295 45.32 -13.37 17.45
C LEU A 295 46.72 -12.88 17.12
N LEU A 296 47.28 -12.10 18.03
CA LEU A 296 48.51 -11.34 17.82
C LEU A 296 49.34 -11.35 19.11
N VAL A 297 50.66 -11.50 18.98
CA VAL A 297 51.62 -11.33 20.08
C VAL A 297 52.48 -10.11 19.79
N LYS A 298 52.56 -9.16 20.73
CA LYS A 298 53.46 -8.00 20.70
C LYS A 298 54.54 -8.18 21.75
N ILE A 299 55.81 -8.13 21.35
CA ILE A 299 56.96 -8.18 22.24
C ILE A 299 57.58 -6.78 22.27
N THR A 300 57.63 -6.17 23.45
CA THR A 300 58.29 -4.88 23.66
C THR A 300 59.67 -5.12 24.24
N GLN A 301 60.71 -4.60 23.59
CA GLN A 301 62.09 -4.67 24.03
C GLN A 301 62.62 -3.27 24.35
N ARG A 302 63.55 -3.19 25.30
CA ARG A 302 64.27 -1.95 25.63
C ARG A 302 65.73 -2.29 25.93
N ASN A 303 66.67 -1.64 25.26
CA ASN A 303 68.07 -1.74 25.66
C ASN A 303 68.28 -0.92 26.95
N PRO A 304 69.05 -1.41 27.93
CA PRO A 304 69.42 -0.62 29.09
C PRO A 304 70.04 0.72 28.65
N GLY A 305 69.51 1.83 29.15
CA GLY A 305 69.97 3.19 28.81
C GLY A 305 69.34 3.82 27.56
N GLU A 306 68.61 3.07 26.73
CA GLU A 306 67.88 3.62 25.58
C GLU A 306 66.45 4.03 25.97
N ILE A 307 66.03 5.20 25.49
CA ILE A 307 64.67 5.72 25.66
C ILE A 307 63.71 5.02 24.67
N GLN A 308 64.21 4.64 23.49
CA GLN A 308 63.40 4.02 22.46
C GLN A 308 63.07 2.56 22.82
N VAL A 309 61.81 2.19 22.64
CA VAL A 309 61.36 0.80 22.75
C VAL A 309 61.20 0.21 21.36
N LYS A 310 61.67 -1.02 21.17
CA LYS A 310 61.43 -1.80 19.94
C LYS A 310 60.19 -2.66 20.16
N GLU A 311 59.23 -2.61 19.24
CA GLU A 311 58.03 -3.46 19.29
C GLU A 311 58.02 -4.43 18.12
N ILE A 312 57.91 -5.73 18.43
CA ILE A 312 57.88 -6.80 17.44
C ILE A 312 56.53 -7.50 17.52
N TYR A 313 55.88 -7.67 16.38
CA TYR A 313 54.53 -8.24 16.29
C TYR A 313 54.54 -9.57 15.53
N TYR A 314 53.86 -10.58 16.06
CA TYR A 314 53.68 -11.91 15.47
C TYR A 314 52.20 -12.22 15.28
N ASP A 315 51.85 -12.70 14.09
CA ASP A 315 50.52 -13.19 13.74
C ASP A 315 50.38 -14.67 14.07
N ASN A 316 49.22 -15.07 14.60
CA ASN A 316 48.84 -16.47 14.61
C ASN A 316 48.40 -16.91 13.20
N VAL A 317 49.04 -17.94 12.66
CA VAL A 317 48.80 -18.48 11.31
C VAL A 317 48.33 -19.94 11.35
N SER A 318 47.89 -20.41 12.52
CA SER A 318 47.45 -21.79 12.72
C SER A 318 46.17 -22.09 11.94
N SER A 319 46.14 -23.22 11.21
CA SER A 319 45.03 -23.59 10.32
C SER A 319 43.96 -24.44 10.99
N LYS A 320 44.33 -25.26 11.99
CA LYS A 320 43.37 -26.07 12.76
C LYS A 320 42.68 -25.21 13.82
N LEU A 321 41.46 -25.57 14.20
CA LEU A 321 40.64 -24.81 15.16
C LEU A 321 41.21 -24.86 16.59
N ASP A 322 41.82 -25.99 16.96
CA ASP A 322 42.41 -26.29 18.26
C ASP A 322 43.90 -25.95 18.36
N ASP A 323 44.57 -25.71 17.23
CA ASP A 323 45.99 -25.34 17.17
C ASP A 323 46.17 -23.82 17.20
N ASN A 324 47.06 -23.33 18.07
CA ASN A 324 47.52 -21.94 18.11
C ASN A 324 49.05 -21.87 18.30
N THR A 325 49.76 -22.88 17.82
CA THR A 325 51.21 -23.02 17.95
C THR A 325 51.97 -22.42 16.76
N GLN A 326 51.33 -22.13 15.63
CA GLN A 326 52.01 -21.60 14.44
C GLN A 326 51.93 -20.08 14.38
N TRP A 327 53.10 -19.43 14.35
CA TRP A 327 53.20 -17.98 14.31
C TRP A 327 54.05 -17.49 13.12
N ARG A 328 53.89 -16.22 12.75
CA ARG A 328 54.70 -15.56 11.70
C ARG A 328 54.99 -14.12 12.10
N LEU A 329 56.23 -13.67 11.90
CA LEU A 329 56.59 -12.27 12.08
C LEU A 329 55.76 -11.38 11.15
N TRP A 330 55.10 -10.38 11.72
CA TRP A 330 54.29 -9.41 10.97
C TRP A 330 55.06 -8.11 10.71
N THR A 331 55.55 -7.45 11.76
CA THR A 331 56.30 -6.20 11.68
C THR A 331 57.23 -6.04 12.89
N GLU A 332 58.37 -5.38 12.68
CA GLU A 332 59.33 -5.00 13.73
C GLU A 332 59.20 -3.53 14.16
N PHE A 333 58.19 -2.84 13.65
CA PHE A 333 57.88 -1.44 13.96
C PHE A 333 56.46 -1.34 14.48
N SER A 334 56.23 -0.40 15.40
CA SER A 334 54.89 -0.06 15.91
C SER A 334 53.97 0.32 14.75
N PRO A 335 53.00 -0.53 14.39
CA PRO A 335 52.06 -0.23 13.32
C PRO A 335 51.18 0.95 13.73
N LYS A 336 50.63 1.66 12.75
CA LYS A 336 49.62 2.67 13.06
C LYS A 336 48.40 2.00 13.72
N PRO A 337 47.67 2.70 14.61
CA PRO A 337 46.49 2.11 15.27
C PRO A 337 45.47 1.50 14.30
N ASP A 338 45.25 2.13 13.14
CA ASP A 338 44.34 1.62 12.10
C ASP A 338 44.88 0.35 11.42
N GLU A 339 46.19 0.28 11.16
CA GLU A 339 46.82 -0.92 10.59
C GLU A 339 46.76 -2.10 11.56
N LEU A 340 46.98 -1.84 12.85
CA LEU A 340 46.82 -2.83 13.92
C LEU A 340 45.37 -3.32 14.01
N ARG A 341 44.39 -2.41 13.95
CA ARG A 341 42.96 -2.74 13.98
C ARG A 341 42.56 -3.58 12.77
N ASP A 342 43.01 -3.22 11.57
CA ASP A 342 42.75 -3.96 10.34
C ASP A 342 43.38 -5.35 10.39
N ARG A 343 44.61 -5.45 10.92
CA ARG A 343 45.29 -6.74 11.09
C ARG A 343 44.57 -7.64 12.07
N LEU A 344 44.24 -7.15 13.26
CA LEU A 344 43.47 -7.91 14.26
C LEU A 344 42.12 -8.36 13.71
N THR A 345 41.42 -7.49 12.98
CA THR A 345 40.15 -7.82 12.33
C THR A 345 40.31 -8.94 11.29
N SER A 346 41.38 -8.91 10.50
CA SER A 346 41.70 -9.95 9.51
C SER A 346 42.06 -11.29 10.15
N LEU A 347 42.84 -11.27 11.23
CA LEU A 347 43.19 -12.46 12.01
C LEU A 347 41.96 -13.07 12.69
N ASN A 348 41.09 -12.23 13.25
CA ASN A 348 39.88 -12.66 13.92
C ASN A 348 38.90 -13.35 12.95
N CYS A 349 38.80 -12.82 11.72
CA CYS A 349 38.09 -13.51 10.64
C CYS A 349 38.70 -14.88 10.32
N SER A 350 40.03 -14.91 10.23
CA SER A 350 40.75 -16.09 9.78
C SER A 350 40.69 -17.24 10.77
N LEU A 351 40.85 -16.91 12.06
CA LEU A 351 41.02 -17.86 13.15
C LEU A 351 39.70 -18.14 13.88
N ASN A 352 38.87 -17.13 14.13
CA ASN A 352 37.66 -17.23 14.93
C ASN A 352 36.37 -17.16 14.10
N TYR A 353 36.46 -17.13 12.76
CA TYR A 353 35.29 -16.98 11.87
C TYR A 353 34.42 -15.75 12.21
N VAL A 354 35.05 -14.67 12.71
CA VAL A 354 34.35 -13.43 13.05
C VAL A 354 34.26 -12.53 11.82
N VAL A 355 33.04 -12.20 11.40
CA VAL A 355 32.78 -11.39 10.20
C VAL A 355 31.95 -10.15 10.52
N ASN A 356 32.12 -9.10 9.72
CA ASN A 356 31.13 -8.03 9.63
C ASN A 356 30.16 -8.37 8.50
N ILE A 357 28.85 -8.32 8.78
CA ILE A 357 27.83 -8.54 7.76
C ILE A 357 27.46 -7.21 7.14
N ASP A 358 27.71 -7.05 5.84
CA ASP A 358 27.17 -5.94 5.05
C ASP A 358 25.77 -6.33 4.58
N VAL A 359 24.76 -5.83 5.29
CA VAL A 359 23.34 -6.13 5.03
C VAL A 359 22.84 -5.50 3.73
N SER A 360 23.66 -4.74 3.00
CA SER A 360 23.27 -4.22 1.68
C SER A 360 23.61 -5.20 0.55
N ARG A 361 24.44 -6.21 0.80
CA ARG A 361 24.87 -7.16 -0.25
C ARG A 361 23.74 -8.11 -0.63
N THR A 362 23.58 -8.35 -1.93
CA THR A 362 22.55 -9.25 -2.47
C THR A 362 23.12 -10.41 -3.29
N ARG A 363 24.43 -10.48 -3.50
CA ARG A 363 25.11 -11.63 -4.13
C ARG A 363 26.61 -11.63 -3.87
N GLY A 364 27.23 -12.77 -4.16
CA GLY A 364 28.67 -12.94 -4.22
C GLY A 364 29.30 -13.26 -2.87
N ASN A 365 30.63 -13.32 -2.86
CA ASN A 365 31.41 -13.70 -1.70
C ASN A 365 32.17 -12.48 -1.18
N TYR A 366 32.16 -12.27 0.13
CA TYR A 366 32.90 -11.19 0.75
C TYR A 366 33.44 -11.55 2.13
N CYS A 367 34.44 -10.79 2.55
CA CYS A 367 34.90 -10.72 3.93
C CYS A 367 34.72 -9.27 4.37
N GLY A 368 34.01 -9.01 5.46
CA GLY A 368 33.65 -7.67 5.92
C GLY A 368 34.81 -6.77 6.38
N HIS A 369 36.05 -7.08 5.98
CA HIS A 369 37.31 -6.44 6.34
C HIS A 369 38.27 -6.53 5.14
N LEU A 370 38.27 -5.46 4.32
CA LEU A 370 39.17 -5.15 3.19
C LEU A 370 39.35 -6.26 2.11
N LYS A 371 39.90 -5.87 0.95
CA LYS A 371 39.95 -6.66 -0.30
C LYS A 371 40.81 -7.96 -0.25
N ALA A 372 41.34 -8.34 0.92
CA ALA A 372 42.46 -9.26 1.04
C ALA A 372 42.11 -10.76 1.14
N HIS A 373 40.83 -11.12 1.33
CA HIS A 373 40.41 -12.53 1.42
C HIS A 373 39.72 -12.99 0.14
N ILE A 374 40.44 -13.80 -0.65
CA ILE A 374 39.90 -14.51 -1.82
C ILE A 374 40.08 -16.02 -1.55
N PRO A 375 38.99 -16.81 -1.51
CA PRO A 375 37.58 -16.41 -1.63
C PRO A 375 37.06 -15.74 -0.33
N GLY A 376 36.07 -14.86 -0.46
CA GLY A 376 35.39 -14.27 0.71
C GLY A 376 34.71 -15.34 1.58
N ARG A 377 34.63 -15.12 2.90
CA ARG A 377 34.11 -16.05 3.90
C ARG A 377 32.60 -16.04 4.03
N VAL A 378 31.94 -14.96 3.67
CA VAL A 378 30.48 -14.87 3.64
C VAL A 378 30.03 -14.99 2.21
N LYS A 379 29.15 -15.95 1.95
CA LYS A 379 28.44 -16.12 0.69
C LYS A 379 27.06 -15.48 0.82
N VAL A 380 26.62 -14.78 -0.22
CA VAL A 380 25.27 -14.23 -0.31
C VAL A 380 24.53 -14.83 -1.48
N GLU A 381 23.36 -15.39 -1.19
CA GLU A 381 22.47 -15.97 -2.18
C GLU A 381 21.05 -15.43 -2.06
N ASN A 382 20.34 -15.40 -3.17
CA ASN A 382 18.91 -15.13 -3.16
C ASN A 382 18.18 -16.33 -2.53
N VAL A 383 17.24 -16.05 -1.64
CA VAL A 383 16.35 -17.07 -1.10
C VAL A 383 15.30 -17.42 -2.15
N ASP A 384 15.28 -18.68 -2.60
CA ASP A 384 14.19 -19.18 -3.45
C ASP A 384 12.94 -19.35 -2.59
N ASP A 385 12.03 -18.40 -2.72
CA ASP A 385 10.77 -18.35 -1.99
C ASP A 385 9.61 -18.99 -2.76
N HIS A 386 9.86 -19.51 -3.97
CA HIS A 386 8.82 -19.99 -4.89
C HIS A 386 7.65 -19.00 -5.09
N GLY A 387 7.90 -17.69 -4.93
CA GLY A 387 6.90 -16.61 -5.01
C GLY A 387 6.19 -16.28 -3.69
N GLY A 388 6.51 -16.95 -2.58
CA GLY A 388 5.93 -16.71 -1.27
C GLY A 388 6.21 -15.31 -0.69
N LEU A 389 7.27 -14.62 -1.11
CA LEU A 389 7.59 -13.26 -0.68
C LEU A 389 6.93 -12.17 -1.56
N GLY A 390 6.28 -12.55 -2.67
CA GLY A 390 5.57 -11.62 -3.55
C GLY A 390 6.44 -10.45 -4.05
N ASN A 391 6.15 -9.24 -3.57
CA ASN A 391 6.87 -8.01 -3.94
C ASN A 391 8.22 -7.84 -3.23
N TYR A 392 8.57 -8.73 -2.33
CA TYR A 392 9.79 -8.66 -1.55
C TYR A 392 10.81 -9.67 -2.06
N LYS A 393 12.08 -9.43 -1.73
CA LYS A 393 13.18 -10.35 -1.98
C LYS A 393 13.99 -10.51 -0.70
N ALA A 394 14.47 -11.72 -0.48
CA ALA A 394 15.34 -12.03 0.64
C ALA A 394 16.69 -12.53 0.14
N TYR A 395 17.74 -12.20 0.89
CA TYR A 395 19.10 -12.65 0.62
C TYR A 395 19.70 -13.23 1.89
N LYS A 396 20.21 -14.46 1.77
CA LYS A 396 20.80 -15.21 2.86
C LYS A 396 22.30 -15.05 2.84
N HIS A 397 22.86 -14.64 3.97
CA HIS A 397 24.27 -14.53 4.26
C HIS A 397 24.69 -15.72 5.12
N GLU A 398 25.60 -16.54 4.63
CA GLU A 398 26.09 -17.72 5.33
C GLU A 398 27.59 -17.91 5.07
N LEU A 399 28.24 -18.82 5.82
CA LEU A 399 29.64 -19.13 5.54
C LEU A 399 29.78 -19.73 4.14
N ASN A 400 30.79 -19.29 3.40
CA ASN A 400 31.19 -19.80 2.10
C ASN A 400 31.95 -21.14 2.23
N THR A 401 31.38 -22.08 2.99
CA THR A 401 31.95 -23.41 3.26
C THR A 401 30.82 -24.42 3.37
N ASN A 402 30.99 -25.61 2.80
CA ASN A 402 29.96 -26.66 2.81
C ASN A 402 29.78 -27.36 4.17
N SER A 403 30.45 -26.90 5.23
CA SER A 403 30.62 -27.66 6.49
C SER A 403 29.50 -27.48 7.51
N GLY A 404 28.44 -26.72 7.22
CA GLY A 404 27.38 -26.44 8.21
C GLY A 404 27.88 -25.70 9.46
N ASN A 405 29.07 -25.09 9.38
CA ASN A 405 29.70 -24.39 10.48
C ASN A 405 28.94 -23.10 10.82
N THR A 406 29.00 -22.69 12.08
CA THR A 406 28.57 -21.38 12.53
C THR A 406 29.70 -20.36 12.43
N PHE A 407 29.34 -19.08 12.41
CA PHE A 407 30.28 -17.96 12.45
C PHE A 407 29.87 -16.95 13.53
N HIS A 408 30.71 -15.95 13.75
CA HIS A 408 30.42 -14.87 14.69
C HIS A 408 30.26 -13.55 13.94
N ILE A 409 29.36 -12.70 14.42
CA ILE A 409 29.15 -11.36 13.87
C ILE A 409 29.73 -10.34 14.84
N SER A 410 30.76 -9.61 14.42
CA SER A 410 31.28 -8.47 15.18
C SER A 410 30.42 -7.22 15.01
N ALA A 411 29.89 -7.00 13.81
CA ALA A 411 29.00 -5.87 13.51
C ALA A 411 28.12 -6.16 12.29
N LEU A 412 26.90 -5.60 12.29
CA LEU A 412 26.09 -5.46 11.08
C LEU A 412 26.28 -4.05 10.52
N LYS A 413 26.65 -3.97 9.25
CA LYS A 413 26.95 -2.72 8.54
C LYS A 413 26.01 -2.55 7.35
N TYR A 414 25.77 -1.30 6.98
CA TYR A 414 24.96 -0.93 5.83
C TYR A 414 25.76 -0.02 4.89
N GLY A 415 25.88 -0.43 3.62
CA GLY A 415 26.48 0.36 2.53
C GLY A 415 27.93 0.77 2.82
N ASN A 416 28.16 2.08 2.98
CA ASN A 416 29.48 2.70 3.21
C ASN A 416 30.10 2.38 4.59
N GLY A 417 29.68 1.30 5.25
CA GLY A 417 30.21 0.86 6.53
C GLY A 417 29.50 1.44 7.77
N LYS A 418 28.32 2.07 7.62
CA LYS A 418 27.53 2.53 8.76
C LYS A 418 27.11 1.33 9.60
N ILE A 419 27.44 1.31 10.89
CA ILE A 419 27.03 0.25 11.82
C ILE A 419 25.54 0.42 12.12
N LEU A 420 24.79 -0.67 12.07
CA LEU A 420 23.39 -0.71 12.49
C LEU A 420 23.30 -0.73 14.01
N THR A 421 22.54 0.19 14.58
CA THR A 421 22.22 0.23 16.01
C THR A 421 20.90 -0.47 16.30
N GLY A 422 20.70 -0.97 17.53
CA GLY A 422 19.48 -1.68 17.94
C GLY A 422 19.46 -3.19 17.66
N VAL A 423 20.38 -3.67 16.81
CA VAL A 423 20.64 -5.11 16.66
C VAL A 423 21.76 -5.51 17.64
N PRO A 424 21.61 -6.58 18.43
CA PRO A 424 22.65 -6.99 19.38
C PRO A 424 23.92 -7.37 18.61
N THR A 425 25.04 -6.77 18.99
CA THR A 425 26.37 -7.14 18.49
C THR A 425 27.36 -7.10 19.67
N PRO A 426 28.28 -8.06 19.78
CA PRO A 426 28.52 -9.17 18.86
C PRO A 426 27.48 -10.30 18.99
N VAL A 427 27.27 -11.06 17.91
CA VAL A 427 26.42 -12.27 17.90
C VAL A 427 27.30 -13.50 17.71
N LEU A 428 27.14 -14.49 18.58
CA LEU A 428 27.90 -15.74 18.55
C LEU A 428 27.10 -16.86 17.87
N ASP A 429 27.81 -17.87 17.38
CA ASP A 429 27.27 -19.10 16.78
C ASP A 429 26.10 -18.88 15.80
N VAL A 430 26.29 -17.95 14.87
CA VAL A 430 25.31 -17.64 13.81
C VAL A 430 25.45 -18.67 12.69
N SER A 431 24.35 -19.32 12.31
CA SER A 431 24.28 -20.20 11.14
C SER A 431 24.09 -19.38 9.86
N SER A 432 23.21 -18.36 9.90
CA SER A 432 22.93 -17.48 8.77
C SER A 432 22.25 -16.18 9.18
N VAL A 433 22.31 -15.18 8.30
CA VAL A 433 21.55 -13.93 8.38
C VAL A 433 20.75 -13.75 7.11
N THR A 434 19.43 -13.59 7.22
CA THR A 434 18.55 -13.34 6.07
C THR A 434 18.08 -11.89 6.10
N VAL A 435 18.32 -11.15 5.02
CA VAL A 435 17.93 -9.73 4.90
C VAL A 435 16.84 -9.59 3.85
N TYR A 436 15.75 -8.92 4.21
CA TYR A 436 14.57 -8.72 3.38
C TYR A 436 14.54 -7.30 2.82
N PHE A 437 14.19 -7.19 1.54
CA PHE A 437 14.15 -5.94 0.79
C PHE A 437 12.86 -5.84 -0.03
N CYS A 438 12.50 -4.62 -0.38
CA CYS A 438 11.60 -4.39 -1.50
C CYS A 438 12.27 -4.84 -2.81
N ALA A 439 11.60 -5.64 -3.64
CA ALA A 439 12.15 -6.10 -4.92
C ALA A 439 12.52 -4.95 -5.88
N ARG A 440 11.87 -3.78 -5.74
CA ARG A 440 12.22 -2.59 -6.53
C ARG A 440 13.54 -1.95 -6.12
N ASP A 441 13.99 -2.20 -4.88
CA ASP A 441 15.24 -1.66 -4.33
C ASP A 441 16.44 -2.57 -4.61
N THR A 442 16.20 -3.79 -5.10
CA THR A 442 17.24 -4.75 -5.48
C THR A 442 17.67 -4.50 -6.93
N ARG A 443 18.64 -3.60 -7.13
CA ARG A 443 19.16 -3.27 -8.47
C ARG A 443 20.17 -4.31 -8.96
N SER A 444 20.32 -4.39 -10.28
CA SER A 444 21.40 -5.11 -10.96
C SER A 444 22.75 -4.50 -10.59
N GLY A 445 23.37 -5.04 -9.53
CA GLY A 445 24.63 -4.50 -8.98
C GLY A 445 25.14 -5.25 -7.76
N GLY A 446 24.34 -6.14 -7.18
CA GLY A 446 24.73 -6.90 -5.99
C GLY A 446 24.66 -6.12 -4.67
N ILE A 447 24.08 -4.91 -4.71
CA ILE A 447 23.86 -4.05 -3.55
C ILE A 447 22.41 -3.53 -3.60
N ALA A 448 21.70 -3.60 -2.48
CA ALA A 448 20.36 -3.05 -2.27
C ALA A 448 20.39 -1.93 -1.22
N GLN A 449 19.55 -0.91 -1.42
CA GLN A 449 19.64 0.37 -0.68
C GLN A 449 18.69 0.50 0.51
N ASN A 450 17.85 -0.50 0.79
CA ASN A 450 16.82 -0.33 1.80
C ASN A 450 16.44 -1.67 2.44
N PRO A 451 17.30 -2.23 3.30
CA PRO A 451 16.93 -3.40 4.08
C PRO A 451 15.73 -3.05 4.96
N LEU A 452 14.70 -3.88 4.92
CA LEU A 452 13.44 -3.67 5.64
C LEU A 452 13.38 -4.51 6.92
N MET A 453 13.88 -5.73 6.86
CA MET A 453 13.86 -6.67 7.98
C MET A 453 15.09 -7.57 7.94
N ILE A 454 15.56 -8.00 9.11
CA ILE A 454 16.72 -8.86 9.30
C ILE A 454 16.32 -10.02 10.20
N TYR A 455 16.65 -11.24 9.78
CA TYR A 455 16.57 -12.45 10.60
C TYR A 455 17.97 -12.98 10.86
N ILE A 456 18.32 -13.23 12.13
CA ILE A 456 19.60 -13.79 12.55
C ILE A 456 19.35 -15.16 13.16
N ASP A 457 19.74 -16.21 12.45
CA ASP A 457 19.65 -17.56 12.98
C ASP A 457 20.90 -17.90 13.79
N SER A 458 20.75 -17.90 15.11
CA SER A 458 21.78 -18.31 16.06
C SER A 458 21.16 -19.17 17.16
N ALA A 459 21.85 -20.22 17.56
CA ALA A 459 21.46 -21.06 18.70
C ALA A 459 21.62 -20.32 20.04
N LYS A 460 22.35 -19.20 20.09
CA LYS A 460 22.62 -18.42 21.30
C LYS A 460 21.65 -17.24 21.48
N LEU A 461 20.84 -16.93 20.48
CA LEU A 461 19.80 -15.90 20.57
C LEU A 461 18.47 -16.54 20.98
N GLY A 462 17.77 -15.91 21.94
CA GLY A 462 16.39 -16.25 22.25
C GLY A 462 15.48 -15.98 21.06
N LYS A 463 14.31 -16.64 21.00
CA LYS A 463 13.37 -16.54 19.86
C LYS A 463 13.01 -15.08 19.51
N GLU A 464 12.83 -14.24 20.52
CA GLU A 464 12.48 -12.82 20.38
C GLU A 464 13.63 -11.93 19.87
N SER A 465 14.86 -12.41 20.00
CA SER A 465 16.07 -11.68 19.59
C SER A 465 16.57 -12.08 18.19
N LYS A 466 15.77 -12.82 17.41
CA LYS A 466 16.16 -13.24 16.06
C LYS A 466 15.65 -12.31 14.95
N TRP A 467 14.59 -11.55 15.19
CA TRP A 467 13.92 -10.73 14.16
C TRP A 467 14.02 -9.24 14.46
N PHE A 468 14.48 -8.46 13.49
CA PHE A 468 14.65 -7.01 13.61
C PHE A 468 14.06 -6.31 12.39
N GLN A 469 13.30 -5.25 12.61
CA GLN A 469 12.70 -4.43 11.55
C GLN A 469 13.29 -3.02 11.50
N LYS A 470 13.27 -2.46 10.29
CA LYS A 470 13.71 -1.11 10.02
C LYS A 470 12.81 -0.12 10.78
N PRO A 471 13.38 0.88 11.47
CA PRO A 471 12.58 1.92 12.10
C PRO A 471 12.00 2.90 11.08
N ASP A 472 11.00 3.69 11.50
CA ASP A 472 10.34 4.68 10.63
C ASP A 472 11.30 5.79 10.14
N LYS A 473 12.29 6.14 10.97
CA LYS A 473 13.35 7.10 10.64
C LYS A 473 14.69 6.39 10.57
N ASP A 474 15.46 6.65 9.51
CA ASP A 474 16.80 6.05 9.30
C ASP A 474 17.85 6.39 10.41
N THR A 475 17.53 7.33 11.29
CA THR A 475 18.34 7.73 12.46
C THR A 475 18.09 6.87 13.69
N ASP A 476 16.92 6.26 13.78
CA ASP A 476 16.49 5.53 14.96
C ASP A 476 17.16 4.13 14.99
N PRO A 477 17.29 3.50 16.16
CA PRO A 477 17.78 2.14 16.25
C PRO A 477 16.77 1.15 15.66
N TRP A 478 17.28 0.04 15.11
CA TRP A 478 16.46 -1.10 14.70
C TRP A 478 15.70 -1.67 15.90
N LYS A 479 14.49 -2.17 15.65
CA LYS A 479 13.59 -2.67 16.69
C LYS A 479 13.35 -4.17 16.51
N SER A 480 13.20 -4.89 17.60
CA SER A 480 12.71 -6.28 17.56
C SER A 480 11.27 -6.32 17.04
N VAL A 481 10.92 -7.36 16.30
CA VAL A 481 9.56 -7.57 15.78
C VAL A 481 8.69 -8.18 16.88
N GLU A 482 7.52 -7.57 17.17
CA GLU A 482 6.62 -8.06 18.22
C GLU A 482 5.90 -9.37 17.84
N LEU A 483 5.46 -9.50 16.59
CA LEU A 483 4.80 -10.69 16.05
C LEU A 483 5.80 -11.56 15.30
N LEU A 484 6.42 -12.51 16.01
CA LEU A 484 7.55 -13.29 15.49
C LEU A 484 7.10 -14.40 14.53
N PRO A 485 7.58 -14.41 13.27
CA PRO A 485 7.48 -15.59 12.42
C PRO A 485 8.26 -16.76 13.05
N GLU A 486 7.77 -17.98 12.88
CA GLU A 486 8.39 -19.18 13.44
C GLU A 486 9.81 -19.41 12.93
N ASN A 487 10.05 -19.09 11.66
CA ASN A 487 11.31 -19.24 10.94
C ASN A 487 11.30 -18.37 9.67
N ASP A 488 12.41 -18.35 8.94
CA ASP A 488 12.61 -17.60 7.70
C ASP A 488 11.84 -18.13 6.48
N ARG A 489 11.03 -19.18 6.65
CA ARG A 489 10.13 -19.75 5.63
C ARG A 489 8.65 -19.46 5.90
N ALA A 490 8.31 -18.80 7.01
CA ALA A 490 6.94 -18.41 7.33
C ALA A 490 6.50 -17.18 6.50
N TYR A 491 6.51 -17.32 5.17
CA TYR A 491 6.42 -16.21 4.23
C TYR A 491 5.16 -15.35 4.39
N ASP A 492 3.99 -15.94 4.67
CA ASP A 492 2.76 -15.18 4.90
C ASP A 492 2.88 -14.18 6.07
N LYS A 493 3.50 -14.61 7.17
CA LYS A 493 3.72 -13.76 8.35
C LYS A 493 4.79 -12.71 8.08
N ILE A 494 5.86 -13.11 7.40
CA ILE A 494 6.95 -12.23 6.99
C ILE A 494 6.42 -11.11 6.09
N VAL A 495 5.64 -11.43 5.05
CA VAL A 495 5.02 -10.47 4.14
C VAL A 495 4.06 -9.56 4.90
N GLY A 496 3.25 -10.13 5.82
CA GLY A 496 2.37 -9.34 6.70
C GLY A 496 3.11 -8.26 7.48
N ILE A 497 4.29 -8.57 8.04
CA ILE A 497 5.13 -7.58 8.74
C ILE A 497 5.72 -6.58 7.74
N LEU A 498 6.30 -7.06 6.64
CA LEU A 498 6.92 -6.20 5.63
C LEU A 498 5.95 -5.18 5.02
N ASP A 499 4.67 -5.54 4.88
CA ASP A 499 3.60 -4.66 4.41
C ASP A 499 3.24 -3.55 5.42
N THR A 500 3.58 -3.71 6.71
CA THR A 500 3.42 -2.62 7.68
C THR A 500 4.53 -1.57 7.54
N LEU A 501 5.73 -1.99 7.12
CA LEU A 501 6.92 -1.14 7.05
C LEU A 501 6.87 -0.15 5.88
N SER A 502 7.37 1.05 6.11
CA SER A 502 7.46 2.07 5.06
C SER A 502 8.45 1.65 3.96
N SER A 503 7.93 1.28 2.79
CA SER A 503 8.73 0.86 1.64
C SER A 503 8.00 1.12 0.30
N PRO A 504 8.72 1.17 -0.84
CA PRO A 504 8.09 1.24 -2.16
C PRO A 504 7.24 -0.01 -2.51
N CYS A 505 7.47 -1.12 -1.81
CA CYS A 505 6.76 -2.37 -2.00
C CYS A 505 5.51 -2.49 -1.15
N LYS A 506 5.41 -1.69 -0.08
CA LYS A 506 4.20 -1.56 0.74
C LYS A 506 2.97 -1.51 -0.17
N LEU A 507 2.00 -2.37 0.15
CA LEU A 507 0.75 -2.41 -0.61
C LEU A 507 0.07 -1.04 -0.53
N ALA A 508 -0.54 -0.64 -1.65
CA ALA A 508 -1.31 0.60 -1.67
C ALA A 508 -2.47 0.46 -0.69
N ASP A 509 -2.59 1.42 0.21
CA ASP A 509 -3.70 1.51 1.15
C ASP A 509 -4.72 2.52 0.62
N VAL A 510 -5.83 2.04 0.07
CA VAL A 510 -6.71 2.86 -0.77
C VAL A 510 -8.13 2.86 -0.23
N THR A 511 -8.70 4.05 -0.06
CA THR A 511 -10.14 4.22 0.11
C THR A 511 -10.82 4.11 -1.25
N ILE A 512 -11.68 3.11 -1.42
CA ILE A 512 -12.40 2.89 -2.67
C ILE A 512 -13.68 3.73 -2.66
N ASP A 513 -13.69 4.80 -3.45
CA ASP A 513 -14.91 5.53 -3.77
C ASP A 513 -15.72 4.73 -4.78
N ILE A 514 -16.73 4.01 -4.30
CA ILE A 514 -17.61 3.19 -5.11
C ILE A 514 -18.46 4.05 -6.06
N TYR A 515 -18.52 5.37 -5.92
CA TYR A 515 -19.18 6.25 -6.90
C TYR A 515 -18.39 6.48 -8.20
N GLN A 516 -17.10 6.13 -8.24
CA GLN A 516 -16.28 6.33 -9.43
C GLN A 516 -16.66 5.37 -10.57
N ARG A 517 -16.62 5.87 -11.80
CA ARG A 517 -16.95 5.14 -13.04
C ARG A 517 -15.85 5.34 -14.06
N GLY A 518 -15.06 4.31 -14.34
CA GLY A 518 -14.14 4.33 -15.47
C GLY A 518 -14.88 4.09 -16.78
N THR A 519 -14.70 4.95 -17.77
CA THR A 519 -15.17 4.62 -19.13
C THR A 519 -14.12 3.76 -19.83
N SER A 520 -14.49 3.08 -20.91
CA SER A 520 -13.54 2.32 -21.73
C SER A 520 -12.38 3.18 -22.26
N SER A 521 -12.59 4.50 -22.41
CA SER A 521 -11.61 5.48 -22.86
C SER A 521 -10.93 6.27 -21.75
N ALA A 522 -11.59 6.49 -20.60
CA ALA A 522 -11.09 7.31 -19.50
C ALA A 522 -10.80 6.47 -18.26
N ARG A 523 -9.50 6.29 -17.99
CA ARG A 523 -8.99 5.63 -16.79
C ARG A 523 -9.05 6.59 -15.61
N ILE A 524 -9.87 6.25 -14.61
CA ILE A 524 -9.86 6.96 -13.33
C ILE A 524 -8.84 6.30 -12.43
N PHE A 525 -7.99 7.14 -11.83
CA PHE A 525 -6.98 6.72 -10.89
C PHE A 525 -7.26 7.35 -9.53
N TYR A 526 -7.18 6.55 -8.48
CA TYR A 526 -7.20 7.08 -7.12
C TYR A 526 -5.87 7.82 -6.85
N PRO A 527 -5.93 9.07 -6.36
CA PRO A 527 -4.72 9.77 -5.93
C PRO A 527 -4.19 9.06 -4.68
N HIS A 528 -3.19 8.22 -4.85
CA HIS A 528 -2.50 7.57 -3.73
C HIS A 528 -1.16 8.27 -3.46
N SER A 529 -0.79 8.40 -2.19
CA SER A 529 0.08 9.47 -1.70
C SER A 529 1.58 9.28 -1.92
N TYR A 530 2.07 8.14 -2.42
CA TYR A 530 3.52 7.90 -2.44
C TYR A 530 4.12 7.26 -3.71
N SER A 531 3.32 6.82 -4.68
CA SER A 531 3.90 6.29 -5.92
C SER A 531 2.98 6.44 -7.13
N VAL A 532 3.48 7.17 -8.13
CA VAL A 532 2.84 7.33 -9.45
C VAL A 532 2.52 5.99 -10.12
N SER A 533 3.18 4.91 -9.70
CA SER A 533 3.09 3.56 -10.27
C SER A 533 2.03 2.65 -9.65
N ASN A 534 1.52 2.95 -8.45
CA ASN A 534 0.51 2.13 -7.76
C ASN A 534 -0.81 2.89 -7.77
N ARG A 535 -1.51 2.85 -8.91
CA ARG A 535 -2.81 3.50 -9.06
C ARG A 535 -3.87 2.42 -9.21
N ILE A 536 -4.90 2.50 -8.37
CA ILE A 536 -6.11 1.69 -8.57
C ILE A 536 -6.84 2.27 -9.78
N LEU A 537 -7.02 1.41 -10.78
CA LEU A 537 -7.69 1.68 -12.03
C LEU A 537 -9.14 1.25 -11.91
N VAL A 538 -10.06 2.15 -12.29
CA VAL A 538 -11.47 1.81 -12.48
C VAL A 538 -11.73 1.56 -13.96
N THR A 539 -12.31 0.41 -14.30
CA THR A 539 -12.74 0.06 -15.67
C THR A 539 -14.16 -0.49 -15.69
N GLY A 540 -14.91 -0.18 -16.74
CA GLY A 540 -16.14 -0.91 -17.06
C GLY A 540 -15.81 -2.32 -17.58
N VAL A 541 -16.47 -3.34 -17.04
CA VAL A 541 -16.25 -4.75 -17.42
C VAL A 541 -17.31 -5.20 -18.42
N GLY A 542 -16.86 -5.65 -19.59
CA GLY A 542 -17.73 -6.30 -20.58
C GLY A 542 -18.23 -7.65 -20.06
N GLY A 543 -19.42 -8.08 -20.50
CA GLY A 543 -20.01 -9.35 -20.06
C GLY A 543 -20.69 -9.30 -18.69
N SER A 544 -21.02 -8.11 -18.20
CA SER A 544 -21.92 -7.94 -17.04
C SER A 544 -23.29 -8.58 -17.32
N PRO A 545 -24.05 -8.99 -16.28
CA PRO A 545 -25.41 -9.51 -16.45
C PRO A 545 -26.28 -8.55 -17.28
N PRO A 546 -27.17 -9.04 -18.17
CA PRO A 546 -27.94 -8.20 -19.06
C PRO A 546 -28.72 -7.09 -18.32
N GLY A 547 -28.54 -5.84 -18.76
CA GLY A 547 -29.15 -4.66 -18.15
C GLY A 547 -28.37 -4.06 -16.98
N PHE A 548 -27.22 -4.63 -16.62
CA PHE A 548 -26.36 -4.14 -15.55
C PHE A 548 -24.94 -3.84 -16.03
N THR A 549 -24.30 -2.87 -15.39
CA THR A 549 -22.91 -2.47 -15.67
C THR A 549 -22.07 -2.73 -14.43
N GLU A 550 -20.98 -3.48 -14.60
CA GLU A 550 -19.95 -3.68 -13.59
C GLU A 550 -18.79 -2.70 -13.80
N TYR A 551 -18.42 -1.98 -12.74
CA TYR A 551 -17.17 -1.23 -12.68
C TYR A 551 -16.21 -1.91 -11.72
N LYS A 552 -15.03 -2.27 -12.22
CA LYS A 552 -14.01 -2.98 -11.47
C LYS A 552 -12.85 -2.04 -11.13
N HIS A 553 -12.48 -2.06 -9.86
CA HIS A 553 -11.38 -1.33 -9.27
C HIS A 553 -10.24 -2.34 -9.05
N THR A 554 -9.15 -2.23 -9.81
CA THR A 554 -8.00 -3.15 -9.74
C THR A 554 -6.69 -2.38 -9.67
N ASP A 555 -5.65 -2.98 -9.10
CA ASP A 555 -4.30 -2.43 -9.25
C ASP A 555 -3.87 -2.49 -10.73
N ASN A 556 -3.38 -1.38 -11.27
CA ASN A 556 -2.86 -1.29 -12.64
C ASN A 556 -1.39 -1.75 -12.73
N SER A 557 -0.75 -2.10 -11.62
CA SER A 557 0.62 -2.57 -11.61
C SER A 557 0.71 -3.99 -12.16
N ALA A 558 1.44 -4.17 -13.27
CA ALA A 558 1.76 -5.50 -13.82
C ALA A 558 2.47 -6.44 -12.83
N SER A 559 3.01 -5.90 -11.73
CA SER A 559 3.71 -6.64 -10.69
C SER A 559 2.88 -6.92 -9.42
N LYS A 560 1.78 -6.19 -9.18
CA LYS A 560 1.02 -6.29 -7.94
C LYS A 560 -0.41 -6.74 -8.25
N ASN A 561 -0.73 -7.97 -7.86
CA ASN A 561 -2.08 -8.51 -8.02
C ASN A 561 -2.99 -8.18 -6.84
N THR A 562 -2.50 -7.50 -5.79
CA THR A 562 -3.25 -7.22 -4.56
C THR A 562 -2.98 -5.82 -4.01
N PHE A 563 -3.97 -5.23 -3.34
CA PHE A 563 -3.89 -3.99 -2.57
C PHE A 563 -4.68 -4.10 -1.25
N THR A 564 -4.56 -3.10 -0.39
CA THR A 564 -5.34 -3.01 0.86
C THR A 564 -6.42 -1.96 0.71
N VAL A 565 -7.65 -2.28 1.10
CA VAL A 565 -8.76 -1.35 1.14
C VAL A 565 -8.91 -0.81 2.56
N SER A 566 -8.48 0.42 2.83
CA SER A 566 -8.64 1.09 4.14
C SER A 566 -10.08 1.45 4.44
N GLY A 567 -10.90 1.64 3.42
CA GLY A 567 -12.28 2.08 3.57
C GLY A 567 -13.02 2.16 2.25
N PHE A 568 -14.31 2.43 2.35
CA PHE A 568 -15.18 2.69 1.22
C PHE A 568 -15.83 4.06 1.39
N GLU A 569 -15.99 4.76 0.28
CA GLU A 569 -16.68 6.05 0.20
C GLU A 569 -17.70 5.99 -0.93
N TYR A 570 -18.76 6.79 -0.82
CA TYR A 570 -19.69 7.06 -1.91
C TYR A 570 -19.76 8.56 -2.12
N ASN A 571 -19.29 9.03 -3.27
CA ASN A 571 -19.27 10.44 -3.61
C ASN A 571 -18.53 11.28 -2.54
N LYS A 572 -17.38 10.76 -2.09
CA LYS A 572 -16.52 11.32 -1.03
C LYS A 572 -17.10 11.32 0.39
N GLU A 573 -18.28 10.74 0.62
CA GLU A 573 -18.77 10.49 1.99
C GLU A 573 -18.43 9.07 2.41
N LYS A 574 -17.91 8.89 3.63
CA LYS A 574 -17.53 7.57 4.14
C LYS A 574 -18.74 6.68 4.33
N VAL A 575 -18.62 5.43 3.91
CA VAL A 575 -19.60 4.38 4.19
C VAL A 575 -19.73 4.20 5.71
N LYS A 576 -20.96 4.17 6.22
CA LYS A 576 -21.27 4.20 7.66
C LYS A 576 -21.36 2.80 8.27
N ALA A 577 -21.85 1.81 7.53
CA ALA A 577 -22.06 0.46 8.06
C ALA A 577 -22.00 -0.66 7.01
N GLY A 578 -21.63 -1.86 7.46
CA GLY A 578 -21.78 -3.14 6.75
C GLY A 578 -20.79 -3.44 5.63
N LEU A 579 -20.14 -2.42 5.06
CA LEU A 579 -19.02 -2.55 4.13
C LEU A 579 -17.82 -1.82 4.76
N SER A 580 -17.04 -2.56 5.54
CA SER A 580 -15.89 -2.02 6.28
C SER A 580 -14.61 -2.10 5.46
N GLY A 581 -13.70 -1.14 5.70
CA GLY A 581 -12.32 -1.24 5.24
C GLY A 581 -11.46 -2.19 6.07
N GLY A 582 -10.14 -2.02 5.99
CA GLY A 582 -9.15 -2.90 6.60
C GLY A 582 -8.98 -4.25 5.90
N THR A 583 -9.54 -4.43 4.70
CA THR A 583 -9.42 -5.68 3.96
C THR A 583 -8.10 -5.67 3.19
N SER A 584 -7.16 -6.53 3.58
CA SER A 584 -5.89 -6.73 2.88
C SER A 584 -6.03 -7.77 1.76
N LYS A 585 -4.99 -7.89 0.92
CA LYS A 585 -4.92 -8.90 -0.15
C LYS A 585 -6.08 -8.84 -1.17
N VAL A 586 -6.65 -7.65 -1.38
CA VAL A 586 -7.75 -7.42 -2.33
C VAL A 586 -7.19 -7.41 -3.74
N THR A 587 -7.70 -8.28 -4.62
CA THR A 587 -7.32 -8.31 -6.04
C THR A 587 -8.23 -7.45 -6.90
N GLY A 588 -9.46 -7.21 -6.44
CA GLY A 588 -10.37 -6.28 -7.08
C GLY A 588 -11.62 -6.02 -6.29
N VAL A 589 -12.20 -4.85 -6.52
CA VAL A 589 -13.55 -4.50 -6.06
C VAL A 589 -14.41 -4.26 -7.28
N SER A 590 -15.54 -4.96 -7.40
CA SER A 590 -16.51 -4.71 -8.46
C SER A 590 -17.76 -4.06 -7.89
N VAL A 591 -18.29 -3.06 -8.58
CA VAL A 591 -19.53 -2.36 -8.20
C VAL A 591 -20.53 -2.44 -9.34
N TYR A 592 -21.73 -2.91 -9.04
CA TYR A 592 -22.78 -3.15 -10.03
C TYR A 592 -23.83 -2.04 -10.01
N TYR A 593 -24.16 -1.56 -11.20
CA TYR A 593 -25.15 -0.52 -11.47
C TYR A 593 -26.19 -0.98 -12.47
N TRP A 594 -27.32 -0.28 -12.49
CA TRP A 594 -28.32 -0.47 -13.53
C TRP A 594 -27.93 0.31 -14.79
N SER A 595 -27.60 -0.40 -15.87
CA SER A 595 -26.99 0.19 -17.07
C SER A 595 -27.74 1.38 -17.67
N PRO A 596 -29.08 1.40 -17.71
CA PRO A 596 -29.78 2.52 -18.33
C PRO A 596 -29.60 3.87 -17.63
N LEU A 597 -29.17 3.88 -16.37
CA LEU A 597 -28.84 5.11 -15.65
C LEU A 597 -27.35 5.46 -15.76
N GLU A 598 -26.51 4.62 -16.36
CA GLU A 598 -25.07 4.86 -16.50
C GLU A 598 -24.69 5.67 -17.76
N ASP A 599 -25.68 6.31 -18.41
CA ASP A 599 -25.43 7.22 -19.52
C ASP A 599 -24.57 8.42 -19.05
N PRO A 600 -23.42 8.71 -19.69
CA PRO A 600 -22.55 9.83 -19.34
C PRO A 600 -23.26 11.19 -19.33
N THR A 601 -24.31 11.39 -20.13
CA THR A 601 -25.11 12.63 -20.15
C THR A 601 -25.88 12.87 -18.86
N ARG A 602 -26.10 11.83 -18.05
CA ARG A 602 -26.75 11.92 -16.73
C ARG A 602 -25.79 12.34 -15.62
N LYS A 603 -24.50 12.43 -15.93
CA LYS A 603 -23.47 12.97 -15.04
C LYS A 603 -23.58 14.50 -15.02
N GLY A 604 -23.83 15.09 -13.86
CA GLY A 604 -24.04 16.53 -13.72
C GLY A 604 -24.42 16.91 -12.28
N HIS A 605 -24.82 18.16 -12.05
CA HIS A 605 -25.45 18.56 -10.80
C HIS A 605 -26.94 18.85 -11.03
N PRO A 606 -27.86 18.10 -10.39
CA PRO A 606 -27.61 16.90 -9.59
C PRO A 606 -27.18 15.72 -10.47
N ASP A 607 -26.41 14.77 -9.93
CA ASP A 607 -26.02 13.58 -10.68
C ASP A 607 -27.21 12.64 -10.72
N LYS A 608 -27.65 12.29 -11.92
CA LYS A 608 -28.85 11.48 -12.16
C LYS A 608 -28.51 10.04 -12.55
N ARG A 609 -27.26 9.61 -12.36
CA ARG A 609 -26.83 8.23 -12.61
C ARG A 609 -27.34 7.28 -11.54
N GLY A 610 -27.17 5.98 -11.79
CA GLY A 610 -27.73 4.93 -10.97
C GLY A 610 -27.08 4.84 -9.59
N ARG A 611 -27.89 4.44 -8.61
CA ARG A 611 -27.41 4.05 -7.28
C ARG A 611 -26.62 2.74 -7.38
N PRO A 612 -25.59 2.54 -6.54
CA PRO A 612 -24.87 1.28 -6.50
C PRO A 612 -25.78 0.19 -5.93
N LEU A 613 -25.86 -0.95 -6.60
CA LEU A 613 -26.73 -2.04 -6.19
C LEU A 613 -25.99 -3.01 -5.28
N LEU A 614 -24.85 -3.50 -5.77
CA LEU A 614 -24.07 -4.57 -5.16
C LEU A 614 -22.58 -4.27 -5.29
N VAL A 615 -21.80 -4.57 -4.25
CA VAL A 615 -20.35 -4.53 -4.23
C VAL A 615 -19.82 -5.94 -4.06
N LYS A 616 -18.83 -6.33 -4.84
CA LYS A 616 -18.09 -7.59 -4.74
C LYS A 616 -16.63 -7.28 -4.41
N VAL A 617 -16.13 -7.78 -3.30
CA VAL A 617 -14.71 -7.69 -2.92
C VAL A 617 -14.07 -9.05 -3.16
N VAL A 618 -13.01 -9.08 -3.98
CA VAL A 618 -12.25 -10.30 -4.28
C VAL A 618 -10.91 -10.22 -3.55
N THR A 619 -10.61 -11.23 -2.74
CA THR A 619 -9.34 -11.37 -2.02
C THR A 619 -8.62 -12.63 -2.48
N LYS A 620 -7.29 -12.62 -2.45
CA LYS A 620 -6.48 -13.79 -2.77
C LYS A 620 -5.28 -13.91 -1.84
N ASP A 621 -5.26 -14.98 -1.06
CA ASP A 621 -4.08 -15.35 -0.28
C ASP A 621 -2.93 -15.81 -1.18
N LEU A 622 -1.69 -15.72 -0.69
CA LEU A 622 -0.51 -16.16 -1.42
C LEU A 622 -0.64 -17.67 -1.71
N GLY A 623 -0.70 -18.04 -2.99
CA GLY A 623 -0.94 -19.42 -3.44
C GLY A 623 -2.37 -19.94 -3.24
N GLY A 624 -3.28 -19.16 -2.66
CA GLY A 624 -4.67 -19.54 -2.41
C GLY A 624 -5.61 -19.29 -3.60
N GLU A 625 -6.81 -19.85 -3.51
CA GLU A 625 -7.92 -19.54 -4.42
C GLU A 625 -8.50 -18.14 -4.15
N GLU A 626 -9.14 -17.55 -5.17
CA GLU A 626 -9.83 -16.27 -5.01
C GLU A 626 -11.11 -16.44 -4.21
N LYS A 627 -11.25 -15.65 -3.14
CA LYS A 627 -12.47 -15.58 -2.34
C LYS A 627 -13.24 -14.31 -2.71
N SER A 628 -14.52 -14.46 -3.05
CA SER A 628 -15.42 -13.34 -3.32
C SER A 628 -16.38 -13.13 -2.15
N THR A 629 -16.52 -11.88 -1.71
CA THR A 629 -17.49 -11.47 -0.69
C THR A 629 -18.40 -10.40 -1.27
N TYR A 630 -19.72 -10.55 -1.10
CA TYR A 630 -20.71 -9.64 -1.67
C TYR A 630 -21.37 -8.79 -0.59
N TYR A 631 -21.72 -7.55 -0.96
CA TYR A 631 -22.39 -6.59 -0.10
C TYR A 631 -23.49 -5.88 -0.89
N GLU A 632 -24.71 -5.86 -0.36
CA GLU A 632 -25.85 -5.17 -0.96
C GLU A 632 -26.10 -3.81 -0.32
N ASN A 633 -26.57 -2.86 -1.13
CA ASN A 633 -26.97 -1.53 -0.64
C ASN A 633 -28.33 -1.62 0.06
N LYS A 634 -28.42 -1.08 1.28
CA LYS A 634 -29.67 -1.07 2.05
C LYS A 634 -30.72 -0.10 1.53
N GLY A 635 -30.30 0.90 0.76
CA GLY A 635 -31.19 1.85 0.11
C GLY A 635 -31.44 3.14 0.86
N ASP A 636 -30.61 3.46 1.86
CA ASP A 636 -30.65 4.78 2.49
C ASP A 636 -30.33 5.90 1.48
N PRO A 637 -30.84 7.14 1.65
CA PRO A 637 -30.66 8.23 0.69
C PRO A 637 -29.20 8.52 0.33
N GLY A 638 -28.26 8.29 1.26
CA GLY A 638 -26.83 8.49 1.04
C GLY A 638 -26.11 7.30 0.39
N ASN A 639 -26.71 6.12 0.33
CA ASN A 639 -26.08 4.86 -0.09
C ASN A 639 -24.86 4.48 0.77
N LEU A 640 -24.93 4.78 2.07
CA LEU A 640 -23.83 4.61 3.02
C LEU A 640 -24.00 3.39 3.91
N ASN A 641 -25.11 2.67 3.83
CA ASN A 641 -25.37 1.48 4.63
C ASN A 641 -25.45 0.24 3.74
N TRP A 642 -24.61 -0.73 4.06
CA TRP A 642 -24.45 -1.96 3.30
C TRP A 642 -24.76 -3.17 4.18
N MET A 643 -24.95 -4.32 3.56
CA MET A 643 -25.15 -5.59 4.25
C MET A 643 -24.40 -6.69 3.53
N ASN A 644 -23.66 -7.51 4.28
CA ASN A 644 -23.01 -8.69 3.72
C ASN A 644 -24.05 -9.69 3.20
N VAL A 645 -23.79 -10.27 2.03
CA VAL A 645 -24.63 -11.30 1.41
C VAL A 645 -23.90 -12.64 1.52
N ASN A 646 -24.48 -13.57 2.27
CA ASN A 646 -23.90 -14.89 2.54
C ASN A 646 -24.11 -15.91 1.41
N ASP A 647 -24.70 -15.50 0.30
CA ASP A 647 -25.05 -16.38 -0.82
C ASP A 647 -23.91 -16.48 -1.85
N ASP A 648 -23.73 -17.66 -2.47
CA ASP A 648 -22.84 -17.80 -3.63
C ASP A 648 -23.48 -17.16 -4.86
N LEU A 649 -23.23 -15.86 -5.04
CA LEU A 649 -23.73 -15.09 -6.17
C LEU A 649 -22.84 -15.31 -7.40
N LYS A 650 -23.21 -16.29 -8.23
CA LYS A 650 -22.60 -16.54 -9.54
C LYS A 650 -23.69 -16.78 -10.59
N GLY A 651 -23.39 -16.47 -11.85
CA GLY A 651 -24.28 -16.73 -12.99
C GLY A 651 -25.69 -16.17 -12.80
N ALA A 652 -26.71 -17.03 -12.95
CA ALA A 652 -28.11 -16.65 -12.85
C ALA A 652 -28.51 -16.07 -11.47
N ASN A 653 -27.90 -16.56 -10.38
CA ASN A 653 -28.22 -16.07 -9.03
C ASN A 653 -27.80 -14.60 -8.85
N LEU A 654 -26.66 -14.21 -9.43
CA LEU A 654 -26.22 -12.82 -9.42
C LEU A 654 -27.20 -11.92 -10.19
N GLU A 655 -27.66 -12.34 -11.38
CA GLU A 655 -28.62 -11.59 -12.17
C GLU A 655 -29.96 -11.42 -11.45
N VAL A 656 -30.48 -12.49 -10.83
CA VAL A 656 -31.71 -12.44 -10.03
C VAL A 656 -31.55 -11.46 -8.87
N LYS A 657 -30.42 -11.50 -8.16
CA LYS A 657 -30.14 -10.59 -7.05
C LYS A 657 -30.06 -9.13 -7.51
N LEU A 658 -29.39 -8.86 -8.62
CA LEU A 658 -29.31 -7.51 -9.18
C LEU A 658 -30.68 -6.97 -9.61
N LYS A 659 -31.56 -7.80 -10.20
CA LYS A 659 -32.94 -7.42 -10.51
C LYS A 659 -33.76 -7.10 -9.26
N LEU A 660 -33.60 -7.89 -8.20
CA LEU A 660 -34.25 -7.63 -6.91
C LEU A 660 -33.79 -6.29 -6.31
N LEU A 661 -32.47 -6.04 -6.29
CA LEU A 661 -31.92 -4.79 -5.79
C LEU A 661 -32.33 -3.60 -6.66
N ASN A 662 -32.45 -3.76 -7.97
CA ASN A 662 -32.94 -2.71 -8.86
C ASN A 662 -34.42 -2.36 -8.61
N CYS A 663 -35.28 -3.37 -8.37
CA CYS A 663 -36.66 -3.18 -7.91
C CYS A 663 -36.69 -2.35 -6.64
N LYS A 664 -35.86 -2.72 -5.65
CA LYS A 664 -35.80 -2.07 -4.34
C LYS A 664 -35.26 -0.64 -4.39
N LEU A 665 -34.18 -0.41 -5.12
CA LEU A 665 -33.37 0.81 -5.00
C LEU A 665 -33.69 1.89 -6.04
N ASN A 666 -34.18 1.50 -7.22
CA ASN A 666 -34.44 2.39 -8.35
C ASN A 666 -35.89 2.34 -8.83
N ASP A 667 -36.79 1.69 -8.07
CA ASP A 667 -38.20 1.49 -8.46
C ASP A 667 -38.37 0.85 -9.86
N ALA A 668 -37.35 0.11 -10.30
CA ALA A 668 -37.22 -0.37 -11.66
C ALA A 668 -37.67 -1.84 -11.75
N VAL A 669 -38.84 -2.08 -12.33
CA VAL A 669 -39.48 -3.40 -12.34
C VAL A 669 -39.33 -4.09 -13.69
N THR A 670 -39.05 -5.39 -13.67
CA THR A 670 -39.14 -6.25 -14.85
C THR A 670 -40.43 -7.07 -14.77
N VAL A 671 -41.34 -6.87 -15.73
CA VAL A 671 -42.61 -7.59 -15.77
C VAL A 671 -42.39 -8.96 -16.40
N ASP A 672 -42.88 -10.02 -15.74
CA ASP A 672 -42.77 -11.40 -16.19
C ASP A 672 -44.14 -11.85 -16.69
N LEU A 673 -44.31 -11.83 -18.01
CA LEU A 673 -45.52 -12.24 -18.71
C LEU A 673 -45.58 -13.76 -18.93
N SER A 674 -44.83 -14.58 -18.18
CA SER A 674 -45.01 -16.04 -18.25
C SER A 674 -46.42 -16.42 -17.79
N TYR A 675 -47.03 -17.38 -18.47
CA TYR A 675 -48.39 -17.84 -18.14
C TYR A 675 -48.50 -18.29 -16.68
N THR A 676 -47.50 -19.00 -16.17
CA THR A 676 -47.41 -19.47 -14.78
C THR A 676 -47.28 -18.33 -13.76
N ALA A 677 -46.54 -17.27 -14.09
CA ALA A 677 -46.44 -16.05 -13.29
C ALA A 677 -47.76 -15.26 -13.30
N SER A 678 -48.54 -15.38 -14.37
CA SER A 678 -49.83 -14.73 -14.57
C SER A 678 -51.02 -15.52 -14.01
N TYR A 679 -50.82 -16.74 -13.48
CA TYR A 679 -51.91 -17.60 -13.01
C TYR A 679 -51.86 -17.91 -11.49
N LYS A 680 -50.68 -17.89 -10.85
CA LYS A 680 -50.51 -18.31 -9.45
C LYS A 680 -50.74 -17.24 -8.37
N GLY A 681 -51.47 -16.16 -8.69
CA GLY A 681 -51.95 -15.14 -7.74
C GLY A 681 -50.91 -14.36 -6.93
N ASN A 682 -49.62 -14.59 -7.15
CA ASN A 682 -48.57 -14.02 -6.33
C ASN A 682 -48.06 -12.72 -6.96
N TRP A 683 -48.20 -11.64 -6.20
CA TRP A 683 -47.45 -10.40 -6.37
C TRP A 683 -45.99 -10.73 -6.61
N TYR A 684 -45.42 -10.22 -7.69
CA TYR A 684 -44.06 -10.52 -8.08
C TYR A 684 -43.32 -9.22 -8.41
N CYS A 685 -41.98 -9.29 -8.40
CA CYS A 685 -41.12 -8.12 -8.17
C CYS A 685 -41.19 -7.66 -6.71
N CYS A 686 -40.10 -7.93 -5.99
CA CYS A 686 -39.94 -7.72 -4.55
C CYS A 686 -40.70 -8.72 -3.63
N ALA A 687 -40.78 -10.01 -4.00
CA ALA A 687 -41.45 -11.07 -3.22
C ALA A 687 -40.88 -11.29 -1.80
N ASP A 688 -39.60 -10.97 -1.60
CA ASP A 688 -38.93 -11.07 -0.29
C ASP A 688 -39.15 -9.84 0.61
N HIS A 689 -39.90 -8.85 0.13
CA HIS A 689 -40.25 -7.66 0.90
C HIS A 689 -41.61 -7.86 1.55
N ASN A 690 -41.71 -7.49 2.84
CA ASN A 690 -42.99 -7.41 3.54
C ASN A 690 -44.03 -6.69 2.67
N SER A 691 -45.30 -7.09 2.78
CA SER A 691 -46.41 -6.83 1.85
C SER A 691 -46.67 -5.37 1.42
N LYS A 692 -45.95 -4.38 1.95
CA LYS A 692 -46.11 -2.95 1.64
C LYS A 692 -45.34 -2.49 0.39
N ASP A 693 -44.32 -3.22 -0.07
CA ASP A 693 -43.43 -2.80 -1.18
C ASP A 693 -43.72 -3.53 -2.51
N LYS A 694 -44.92 -4.11 -2.65
CA LYS A 694 -45.30 -4.86 -3.84
C LYS A 694 -45.58 -3.90 -5.01
N LYS A 695 -44.81 -4.03 -6.09
CA LYS A 695 -44.88 -3.09 -7.23
C LYS A 695 -45.60 -3.65 -8.45
N ILE A 696 -45.73 -4.97 -8.58
CA ILE A 696 -46.51 -5.56 -9.66
C ILE A 696 -47.60 -6.45 -9.06
N TYR A 697 -48.81 -6.23 -9.54
CA TYR A 697 -49.94 -7.10 -9.29
C TYR A 697 -50.66 -7.36 -10.58
N PHE A 698 -51.29 -8.51 -10.70
CA PHE A 698 -52.04 -8.82 -11.90
C PHE A 698 -53.47 -9.19 -11.57
N ARG A 699 -54.34 -9.02 -12.56
CA ARG A 699 -55.70 -9.55 -12.53
C ARG A 699 -56.04 -10.15 -13.88
N GLU A 700 -56.81 -11.23 -13.86
CA GLU A 700 -57.45 -11.71 -15.08
C GLU A 700 -58.56 -10.72 -15.50
N VAL A 701 -58.62 -10.44 -16.79
CA VAL A 701 -59.61 -9.58 -17.44
C VAL A 701 -60.28 -10.40 -18.54
N GLN A 702 -61.59 -10.59 -18.42
CA GLN A 702 -62.39 -11.28 -19.42
C GLN A 702 -62.87 -10.29 -20.48
N VAL A 703 -62.45 -10.50 -21.73
CA VAL A 703 -62.87 -9.69 -22.87
C VAL A 703 -64.05 -10.39 -23.55
N SER A 704 -65.24 -9.78 -23.48
CA SER A 704 -66.46 -10.35 -24.07
C SER A 704 -67.29 -9.29 -24.80
N CYS A 705 -68.07 -9.74 -25.79
CA CYS A 705 -69.04 -8.91 -26.47
C CYS A 705 -70.44 -9.04 -25.86
N LYS A 706 -71.36 -8.14 -26.21
CA LYS A 706 -72.78 -8.23 -25.79
C LYS A 706 -73.51 -9.50 -26.26
N HIS A 707 -73.03 -10.15 -27.32
CA HIS A 707 -73.58 -11.39 -27.82
C HIS A 707 -72.91 -12.58 -27.13
N LYS A 708 -73.55 -13.76 -27.18
CA LYS A 708 -73.12 -14.99 -26.46
C LYS A 708 -71.87 -15.64 -27.06
N SER A 709 -70.82 -14.86 -27.35
CA SER A 709 -69.52 -15.36 -27.80
C SER A 709 -68.66 -15.78 -26.60
N PRO A 710 -67.77 -16.77 -26.78
CA PRO A 710 -66.78 -17.13 -25.76
C PRO A 710 -65.95 -15.90 -25.36
N SER A 711 -65.74 -15.70 -24.06
CA SER A 711 -64.86 -14.64 -23.59
C SER A 711 -63.39 -15.01 -23.84
N ILE A 712 -62.56 -13.99 -24.04
CA ILE A 712 -61.11 -14.14 -24.20
C ILE A 712 -60.45 -13.69 -22.89
N SER A 713 -59.71 -14.59 -22.25
CA SER A 713 -58.91 -14.23 -21.07
C SER A 713 -57.70 -13.39 -21.50
N ALA A 714 -57.57 -12.23 -20.87
CA ALA A 714 -56.36 -11.42 -20.88
C ALA A 714 -55.86 -11.28 -19.43
N TYR A 715 -54.55 -11.10 -19.25
CA TYR A 715 -53.98 -10.88 -17.93
C TYR A 715 -53.39 -9.48 -17.90
N ARG A 716 -53.83 -8.67 -16.94
CA ARG A 716 -53.37 -7.29 -16.81
C ARG A 716 -52.46 -7.16 -15.62
N HIS A 717 -51.21 -6.81 -15.87
CA HIS A 717 -50.15 -6.57 -14.89
C HIS A 717 -50.04 -5.07 -14.64
N PHE A 718 -50.43 -4.63 -13.46
CA PHE A 718 -50.33 -3.26 -13.01
C PHE A 718 -48.95 -3.00 -12.43
N ILE A 719 -48.42 -1.83 -12.75
CA ILE A 719 -47.15 -1.33 -12.28
C ILE A 719 -47.45 -0.23 -11.26
N GLY A 720 -46.82 -0.32 -10.08
CA GLY A 720 -47.01 0.65 -9.01
C GLY A 720 -46.72 2.07 -9.48
N VAL A 721 -47.48 3.04 -8.96
CA VAL A 721 -47.33 4.45 -9.31
C VAL A 721 -45.89 4.89 -9.04
N GLY A 722 -45.26 5.51 -10.04
CA GLY A 722 -43.88 5.99 -9.96
C GLY A 722 -42.80 4.94 -10.26
N ALA A 723 -43.16 3.67 -10.47
CA ALA A 723 -42.21 2.66 -10.87
C ALA A 723 -41.86 2.78 -12.37
N THR A 724 -40.61 2.47 -12.67
CA THR A 724 -40.07 2.48 -14.03
C THR A 724 -40.10 1.06 -14.59
N LEU A 725 -40.66 0.87 -15.78
CA LEU A 725 -40.63 -0.42 -16.47
C LEU A 725 -39.24 -0.65 -17.04
N ALA A 726 -38.44 -1.48 -16.36
CA ALA A 726 -37.05 -1.80 -16.71
C ALA A 726 -36.94 -2.84 -17.83
N GLY A 727 -37.98 -3.63 -18.05
CA GLY A 727 -38.00 -4.68 -19.06
C GLY A 727 -39.26 -5.51 -18.98
N ILE A 728 -39.51 -6.29 -20.03
CA ILE A 728 -40.57 -7.29 -20.06
C ILE A 728 -39.95 -8.61 -20.50
N LYS A 729 -40.29 -9.71 -19.83
CA LYS A 729 -39.84 -11.05 -20.19
C LYS A 729 -40.98 -12.06 -20.10
N TYR A 730 -40.78 -13.24 -20.66
CA TYR A 730 -41.64 -14.41 -20.50
C TYR A 730 -40.83 -15.69 -20.72
N HIS A 731 -41.40 -16.82 -20.35
CA HIS A 731 -40.82 -18.14 -20.54
C HIS A 731 -41.52 -18.87 -21.69
N GLU A 732 -40.74 -19.51 -22.57
CA GLU A 732 -41.21 -20.38 -23.66
C GLU A 732 -40.46 -21.72 -23.51
N GLY A 733 -41.07 -22.64 -22.75
CA GLY A 733 -40.37 -23.79 -22.16
C GLY A 733 -39.33 -23.35 -21.12
N ASP A 734 -38.13 -23.94 -21.17
CA ASP A 734 -37.01 -23.58 -20.27
C ASP A 734 -36.28 -22.29 -20.68
N LYS A 735 -36.68 -21.67 -21.79
CA LYS A 735 -36.01 -20.48 -22.32
C LYS A 735 -36.70 -19.21 -21.83
N VAL A 736 -35.92 -18.35 -21.18
CA VAL A 736 -36.34 -16.97 -20.87
C VAL A 736 -36.17 -16.12 -22.12
N LYS A 737 -37.23 -15.42 -22.51
CA LYS A 737 -37.27 -14.49 -23.65
C LYS A 737 -37.54 -13.08 -23.14
N ASN A 738 -36.64 -12.15 -23.46
CA ASN A 738 -36.87 -10.73 -23.23
C ASN A 738 -37.64 -10.14 -24.42
N ILE A 739 -38.63 -9.31 -24.15
CA ILE A 739 -39.40 -8.58 -25.17
C ILE A 739 -38.62 -7.34 -25.57
N THR A 740 -38.42 -7.17 -26.87
CA THR A 740 -37.91 -5.93 -27.46
C THR A 740 -39.04 -5.30 -28.28
N LEU A 741 -39.41 -4.05 -27.99
CA LEU A 741 -40.43 -3.33 -28.74
C LEU A 741 -39.77 -2.54 -29.89
N THR A 742 -40.31 -2.66 -31.10
CA THR A 742 -39.77 -1.95 -32.28
C THR A 742 -39.79 -0.44 -32.05
N GLY A 743 -38.63 0.19 -32.19
CA GLY A 743 -38.45 1.64 -32.07
C GLY A 743 -38.43 2.17 -30.63
N GLN A 744 -38.42 1.30 -29.62
CA GLN A 744 -38.45 1.70 -28.20
C GLN A 744 -37.33 1.03 -27.42
N ARG A 745 -36.83 1.71 -26.40
CA ARG A 745 -35.79 1.19 -25.51
C ARG A 745 -36.31 1.20 -24.09
N PHE A 746 -36.01 0.14 -23.35
CA PHE A 746 -36.15 0.17 -21.90
C PHE A 746 -35.00 0.99 -21.29
N PRO A 747 -35.24 1.65 -20.15
CA PRO A 747 -36.47 1.70 -19.35
C PRO A 747 -37.55 2.63 -19.92
N MET A 748 -38.79 2.42 -19.48
CA MET A 748 -39.93 3.30 -19.77
C MET A 748 -40.57 3.79 -18.48
N ASP A 749 -40.63 5.11 -18.32
CA ASP A 749 -41.31 5.75 -17.20
C ASP A 749 -42.81 5.88 -17.47
N GLY A 750 -43.62 5.87 -16.41
CA GLY A 750 -45.06 6.17 -16.46
C GLY A 750 -45.94 5.06 -17.03
N VAL A 751 -45.41 3.88 -17.32
CA VAL A 751 -46.23 2.73 -17.73
C VAL A 751 -47.04 2.26 -16.53
N GLU A 752 -48.36 2.31 -16.64
CA GLU A 752 -49.30 2.00 -15.56
C GLU A 752 -49.66 0.51 -15.55
N SER A 753 -49.83 -0.09 -16.73
CA SER A 753 -50.15 -1.50 -16.83
C SER A 753 -49.76 -2.13 -18.17
N ILE A 754 -49.63 -3.45 -18.16
CA ILE A 754 -49.42 -4.29 -19.35
C ILE A 754 -50.50 -5.34 -19.39
N SER A 755 -51.35 -5.31 -20.42
CA SER A 755 -52.31 -6.39 -20.68
C SER A 755 -51.71 -7.37 -21.69
N VAL A 756 -51.81 -8.66 -21.42
CA VAL A 756 -51.24 -9.72 -22.27
C VAL A 756 -52.30 -10.76 -22.63
N PHE A 757 -52.29 -11.16 -23.90
CA PHE A 757 -53.12 -12.21 -24.47
C PHE A 757 -52.24 -13.39 -24.89
N TYR A 758 -52.69 -14.58 -24.54
CA TYR A 758 -51.96 -15.82 -24.74
C TYR A 758 -52.63 -16.70 -25.79
N CYS A 759 -51.82 -17.55 -26.42
CA CYS A 759 -52.29 -18.71 -27.13
C CYS A 759 -51.48 -19.92 -26.68
N GLY A 760 -52.15 -20.84 -25.98
CA GLY A 760 -51.46 -21.76 -25.07
C GLY A 760 -50.79 -20.96 -23.94
N GLU A 761 -49.53 -21.27 -23.65
CA GLU A 761 -48.75 -20.62 -22.57
C GLU A 761 -47.88 -19.45 -23.07
N VAL A 762 -47.98 -19.11 -24.35
CA VAL A 762 -47.07 -18.17 -25.01
C VAL A 762 -47.79 -16.84 -25.28
N PRO A 763 -47.24 -15.70 -24.83
CA PRO A 763 -47.83 -14.39 -25.11
C PRO A 763 -47.71 -14.05 -26.61
N LYS A 764 -48.79 -13.53 -27.20
CA LYS A 764 -48.87 -13.20 -28.64
C LYS A 764 -49.21 -11.74 -28.91
N LEU A 765 -49.97 -11.11 -28.01
CA LEU A 765 -50.42 -9.73 -28.15
C LEU A 765 -50.35 -9.05 -26.77
N ILE A 766 -49.74 -7.88 -26.71
CA ILE A 766 -49.64 -7.08 -25.49
C ILE A 766 -50.17 -5.66 -25.73
N TYR A 767 -50.67 -5.03 -24.68
CA TYR A 767 -51.08 -3.64 -24.66
C TYR A 767 -50.37 -2.93 -23.51
N LEU A 768 -49.70 -1.82 -23.81
CA LEU A 768 -49.06 -0.97 -22.81
C LEU A 768 -49.95 0.25 -22.55
N GLU A 769 -50.32 0.43 -21.29
CA GLU A 769 -51.10 1.58 -20.84
C GLU A 769 -50.21 2.55 -20.08
N GLY A 770 -50.39 3.85 -20.36
CA GLY A 770 -49.52 4.89 -19.84
C GLY A 770 -48.12 4.90 -20.47
N GLY A 771 -47.27 5.76 -19.94
CA GLY A 771 -45.88 5.93 -20.35
C GLY A 771 -45.65 7.02 -21.37
N VAL A 772 -44.46 7.03 -21.98
CA VAL A 772 -44.11 8.02 -23.01
C VAL A 772 -45.00 7.87 -24.25
N SER A 773 -45.32 8.98 -24.91
CA SER A 773 -46.28 9.04 -26.03
C SER A 773 -46.01 8.05 -27.17
N THR A 774 -44.79 7.57 -27.29
CA THR A 774 -44.38 6.60 -28.31
C THR A 774 -44.86 5.17 -28.05
N VAL A 775 -45.12 4.81 -26.78
CA VAL A 775 -45.67 3.49 -26.35
C VAL A 775 -47.03 3.59 -25.68
N SER A 776 -47.39 4.79 -25.21
CA SER A 776 -48.58 5.00 -24.40
C SER A 776 -49.83 4.63 -25.15
N ASN A 777 -50.59 3.72 -24.56
CA ASN A 777 -51.88 3.24 -25.04
C ASN A 777 -51.83 2.52 -26.38
N LYS A 778 -50.77 1.73 -26.61
CA LYS A 778 -50.52 1.02 -27.88
C LYS A 778 -50.50 -0.49 -27.73
N TRP A 779 -50.91 -1.16 -28.81
CA TRP A 779 -50.85 -2.60 -28.98
C TRP A 779 -49.56 -3.02 -29.65
N PHE A 780 -48.98 -4.14 -29.21
CA PHE A 780 -47.82 -4.75 -29.82
C PHE A 780 -48.03 -6.24 -30.02
N LYS A 781 -47.60 -6.76 -31.17
CA LYS A 781 -47.67 -8.19 -31.50
C LYS A 781 -46.31 -8.76 -31.84
N ARG A 782 -46.19 -10.08 -31.76
CA ARG A 782 -44.99 -10.82 -32.16
C ARG A 782 -45.33 -11.81 -33.26
N ASP A 783 -44.72 -11.64 -34.43
CA ASP A 783 -44.98 -12.49 -35.60
C ASP A 783 -44.15 -13.79 -35.61
N SER A 784 -42.97 -13.82 -34.96
CA SER A 784 -42.13 -15.02 -34.82
C SER A 784 -41.38 -15.07 -33.49
N SER A 785 -40.77 -16.21 -33.14
CA SER A 785 -40.23 -16.43 -31.80
C SER A 785 -39.21 -15.38 -31.35
N ASP A 786 -38.42 -14.90 -32.31
CA ASP A 786 -37.24 -14.06 -32.09
C ASP A 786 -37.38 -12.66 -32.71
N ALA A 787 -38.53 -12.35 -33.33
CA ALA A 787 -38.79 -11.04 -33.89
C ALA A 787 -39.03 -10.00 -32.77
N PRO A 788 -38.59 -8.74 -32.99
CA PRO A 788 -39.08 -7.60 -32.21
C PRO A 788 -40.60 -7.51 -32.25
N TRP A 789 -41.20 -6.97 -31.19
CA TRP A 789 -42.63 -6.77 -31.10
C TRP A 789 -43.04 -5.50 -31.83
N GLU A 790 -43.96 -5.63 -32.78
CA GLU A 790 -44.37 -4.57 -33.69
C GLU A 790 -45.71 -3.94 -33.27
N GLU A 791 -45.84 -2.64 -33.47
CA GLU A 791 -47.06 -1.89 -33.15
C GLU A 791 -48.25 -2.32 -34.04
N VAL A 792 -49.39 -2.63 -33.42
CA VAL A 792 -50.62 -2.99 -34.11
C VAL A 792 -51.52 -1.75 -34.25
N ARG A 793 -51.32 -1.00 -35.32
CA ARG A 793 -52.07 0.26 -35.58
C ARG A 793 -53.56 0.06 -35.86
N SER A 794 -53.96 -1.15 -36.26
CA SER A 794 -55.37 -1.47 -36.54
C SER A 794 -56.23 -1.63 -35.28
N LEU A 795 -55.63 -1.73 -34.09
CA LEU A 795 -56.32 -1.88 -32.82
C LEU A 795 -56.42 -0.55 -32.08
N ASN A 796 -57.59 0.09 -32.12
CA ASN A 796 -57.89 1.30 -31.34
C ASN A 796 -58.86 0.98 -30.19
N ILE A 797 -58.44 0.09 -29.30
CA ILE A 797 -59.24 -0.39 -28.17
C ILE A 797 -58.40 -0.37 -26.90
N ILE A 798 -58.95 0.15 -25.80
CA ILE A 798 -58.30 0.17 -24.50
C ILE A 798 -58.79 -1.04 -23.69
N PRO A 799 -57.91 -1.92 -23.18
CA PRO A 799 -58.27 -3.11 -22.42
C PRO A 799 -59.23 -2.88 -21.26
N ASP A 800 -59.16 -1.75 -20.56
CA ASP A 800 -60.11 -1.47 -19.50
C ASP A 800 -61.53 -1.21 -19.96
N LYS A 801 -61.69 -0.77 -21.22
CA LYS A 801 -63.00 -0.74 -21.87
C LYS A 801 -63.45 -2.13 -22.33
N LEU A 802 -62.59 -3.16 -22.28
CA LEU A 802 -62.92 -4.56 -22.59
C LEU A 802 -63.56 -5.30 -21.40
N THR A 803 -63.44 -4.79 -20.17
CA THR A 803 -64.13 -5.33 -18.99
C THR A 803 -65.65 -5.09 -19.04
N LYS A 804 -66.10 -4.15 -19.87
CA LYS A 804 -67.53 -3.92 -20.18
C LYS A 804 -67.84 -4.60 -21.51
N THR A 805 -69.08 -5.07 -21.67
CA THR A 805 -69.51 -5.69 -22.94
C THR A 805 -69.25 -4.76 -24.13
N ILE A 806 -68.30 -5.12 -24.99
CA ILE A 806 -67.96 -4.33 -26.18
C ILE A 806 -68.83 -4.71 -27.38
N ASN A 807 -68.87 -3.83 -28.38
CA ASN A 807 -69.55 -4.14 -29.63
C ASN A 807 -68.77 -5.22 -30.42
N CYS A 808 -69.47 -6.00 -31.25
CA CYS A 808 -68.84 -7.06 -32.04
C CYS A 808 -67.68 -6.55 -32.90
N ASN A 809 -67.78 -5.33 -33.44
CA ASN A 809 -66.75 -4.82 -34.36
C ASN A 809 -65.39 -4.71 -33.66
N LYS A 810 -65.36 -4.14 -32.46
CA LYS A 810 -64.12 -4.03 -31.65
C LYS A 810 -63.64 -5.40 -31.16
N TYR A 811 -64.56 -6.28 -30.76
CA TYR A 811 -64.21 -7.64 -30.34
C TYR A 811 -63.55 -8.42 -31.50
N ASN A 812 -64.16 -8.36 -32.69
CA ASN A 812 -63.66 -9.02 -33.89
C ASN A 812 -62.31 -8.45 -34.34
N GLN A 813 -62.01 -7.18 -34.09
CA GLN A 813 -60.65 -6.65 -34.35
C GLN A 813 -59.59 -7.38 -33.53
N VAL A 814 -59.82 -7.60 -32.23
CA VAL A 814 -58.89 -8.35 -31.35
C VAL A 814 -58.81 -9.81 -31.78
N VAL A 815 -59.95 -10.46 -32.01
CA VAL A 815 -60.03 -11.85 -32.50
C VAL A 815 -59.27 -12.01 -33.81
N ASN A 816 -59.45 -11.09 -34.76
CA ASN A 816 -58.81 -11.15 -36.05
C ASN A 816 -57.29 -11.10 -35.90
N VAL A 817 -56.76 -10.19 -35.07
CA VAL A 817 -55.31 -10.14 -34.80
C VAL A 817 -54.84 -11.45 -34.15
N LEU A 818 -55.56 -11.98 -33.16
CA LEU A 818 -55.17 -13.22 -32.49
C LEU A 818 -55.20 -14.43 -33.42
N LYS A 819 -56.22 -14.57 -34.28
CA LYS A 819 -56.35 -15.68 -35.24
C LYS A 819 -55.18 -15.80 -36.22
N HIS A 820 -54.40 -14.74 -36.43
CA HIS A 820 -53.22 -14.78 -37.31
C HIS A 820 -52.07 -15.59 -36.69
N PHE A 821 -52.05 -15.81 -35.37
CA PHE A 821 -50.99 -16.61 -34.74
C PHE A 821 -51.37 -18.08 -34.68
N VAL A 822 -50.38 -18.93 -34.93
CA VAL A 822 -50.50 -20.39 -34.78
C VAL A 822 -50.91 -20.74 -33.35
N GLY A 823 -51.96 -21.54 -33.20
CA GLY A 823 -52.51 -21.95 -31.90
C GLY A 823 -53.66 -21.09 -31.36
N CYS A 824 -54.07 -20.03 -32.05
CA CYS A 824 -55.16 -19.14 -31.65
C CYS A 824 -56.43 -19.24 -32.53
N SER A 825 -56.51 -20.26 -33.40
CA SER A 825 -57.60 -20.39 -34.39
C SER A 825 -58.97 -20.69 -33.76
N ASN A 826 -59.00 -21.09 -32.49
CA ASN A 826 -60.19 -21.40 -31.72
C ASN A 826 -60.98 -20.17 -31.24
N TYR A 827 -60.42 -18.95 -31.30
CA TYR A 827 -61.16 -17.74 -30.97
C TYR A 827 -62.30 -17.52 -31.97
N GLN A 828 -63.54 -17.43 -31.48
CA GLN A 828 -64.72 -17.26 -32.32
C GLN A 828 -65.04 -15.78 -32.51
N GLU A 829 -65.46 -15.40 -33.72
CA GLU A 829 -65.96 -14.04 -33.96
C GLU A 829 -67.35 -13.84 -33.34
N CYS A 830 -67.62 -12.59 -32.97
CA CYS A 830 -68.94 -12.13 -32.57
C CYS A 830 -69.85 -12.03 -33.79
N ASN A 831 -70.74 -13.02 -33.92
CA ASN A 831 -71.84 -12.99 -34.88
C ASN A 831 -72.92 -12.05 -34.34
N LYS A 832 -73.06 -10.86 -34.93
CA LYS A 832 -74.26 -10.04 -34.69
C LYS A 832 -75.48 -10.90 -35.07
N PRO A 833 -76.54 -10.96 -34.25
CA PRO A 833 -77.83 -11.41 -34.72
C PRO A 833 -78.13 -10.62 -35.98
N LYS A 834 -78.43 -11.29 -37.10
CA LYS A 834 -78.95 -10.62 -38.28
C LYS A 834 -80.13 -9.77 -37.80
N GLU A 835 -80.03 -8.45 -37.89
CA GLU A 835 -81.18 -7.58 -37.67
C GLU A 835 -82.26 -8.08 -38.64
N ASN A 836 -83.31 -8.70 -38.10
CA ASN A 836 -84.47 -9.10 -38.88
C ASN A 836 -84.99 -7.82 -39.56
N GLY A 837 -85.04 -7.84 -40.89
CA GLY A 837 -85.33 -6.69 -41.72
C GLY A 837 -86.63 -5.96 -41.33
N PRO A 838 -86.74 -4.67 -41.70
CA PRO A 838 -87.79 -3.79 -41.21
C PRO A 838 -89.19 -4.23 -41.63
N LYS A 839 -90.09 -4.31 -40.63
CA LYS A 839 -91.55 -4.44 -40.79
C LYS A 839 -92.10 -3.12 -41.39
N PRO A 840 -92.92 -3.14 -42.46
CA PRO A 840 -93.30 -1.92 -43.19
C PRO A 840 -94.53 -1.18 -42.63
N LEU A 841 -94.60 0.11 -42.99
CA LEU A 841 -95.71 1.11 -42.96
C LEU A 841 -95.86 1.90 -41.64
N LEU A 842 -96.02 3.24 -41.60
CA LEU A 842 -96.88 4.13 -42.39
C LEU A 842 -96.40 5.62 -42.36
N LYS A 843 -96.71 6.39 -43.41
CA LYS A 843 -96.51 7.86 -43.64
C LYS A 843 -97.28 8.74 -42.60
N ALA A 844 -97.12 10.07 -42.39
CA ALA A 844 -96.57 11.25 -43.07
C ALA A 844 -96.40 12.40 -42.01
N ALA A 845 -95.45 13.35 -42.05
CA ALA A 845 -95.46 14.70 -42.68
C ALA A 845 -94.89 15.74 -41.66
N PRO A 846 -94.60 17.01 -42.01
CA PRO A 846 -93.45 17.53 -42.77
C PRO A 846 -92.54 18.52 -41.97
N GLN A 847 -91.35 18.80 -42.52
CA GLN A 847 -90.30 19.73 -42.02
C GLN A 847 -90.75 21.22 -41.95
N PRO A 848 -89.91 22.09 -41.35
CA PRO A 848 -89.12 22.95 -42.24
C PRO A 848 -87.63 23.13 -41.86
N ALA A 849 -86.90 23.56 -42.89
CA ALA A 849 -85.47 23.80 -43.06
C ALA A 849 -84.85 24.87 -42.14
N HIS A 850 -83.53 24.81 -41.88
CA HIS A 850 -82.52 25.65 -42.56
C HIS A 850 -81.10 25.58 -41.94
N HIS A 851 -80.13 25.71 -42.85
CA HIS A 851 -78.79 26.32 -42.77
C HIS A 851 -77.60 25.69 -42.01
N THR A 852 -76.62 25.33 -42.85
CA THR A 852 -75.17 25.19 -42.64
C THR A 852 -74.47 26.54 -42.49
N THR A 853 -73.54 26.68 -41.53
CA THR A 853 -72.31 27.47 -41.70
C THR A 853 -71.19 27.08 -40.72
N SER A 854 -69.95 27.14 -41.22
CA SER A 854 -68.67 26.85 -40.58
C SER A 854 -68.18 27.90 -39.58
N GLU A 855 -67.18 27.46 -38.79
CA GLU A 855 -65.91 28.14 -38.46
C GLU A 855 -65.77 29.06 -37.21
N THR A 856 -64.66 28.78 -36.50
CA THR A 856 -63.69 29.76 -35.93
C THR A 856 -63.61 30.01 -34.40
N SER A 857 -62.45 29.60 -33.87
CA SER A 857 -61.56 30.06 -32.78
C SER A 857 -62.09 30.66 -31.44
N THR A 858 -61.58 30.06 -30.35
CA THR A 858 -60.98 30.57 -29.07
C THR A 858 -61.10 32.05 -28.65
N PRO A 859 -60.83 32.46 -27.38
CA PRO A 859 -60.59 31.73 -26.11
C PRO A 859 -61.32 32.30 -24.87
N LEU A 860 -61.36 31.61 -23.72
CA LEU A 860 -61.65 32.26 -22.42
C LEU A 860 -61.09 31.50 -21.19
N THR A 861 -60.11 32.15 -20.57
CA THR A 861 -59.88 32.50 -19.15
C THR A 861 -60.41 31.63 -17.99
N ALA A 862 -59.52 31.46 -17.01
CA ALA A 862 -59.58 30.73 -15.75
C ALA A 862 -60.71 31.13 -14.76
N PRO A 863 -60.87 30.31 -13.69
CA PRO A 863 -60.83 30.91 -12.36
C PRO A 863 -59.90 30.18 -11.38
N SER A 864 -59.31 31.03 -10.54
CA SER A 864 -58.48 30.75 -9.37
C SER A 864 -59.27 30.05 -8.26
N VAL A 865 -58.71 29.02 -7.63
CA VAL A 865 -59.23 28.44 -6.38
C VAL A 865 -58.10 28.27 -5.37
N THR A 866 -58.35 28.84 -4.21
CA THR A 866 -57.46 29.08 -3.08
C THR A 866 -57.16 27.82 -2.27
N THR A 867 -55.88 27.66 -1.91
CA THR A 867 -55.32 26.64 -1.01
C THR A 867 -55.62 26.95 0.46
N PRO A 868 -55.95 25.95 1.30
CA PRO A 868 -55.72 26.04 2.74
C PRO A 868 -54.51 25.20 3.17
N GLU A 869 -53.66 25.89 3.92
CA GLU A 869 -52.52 25.44 4.73
C GLU A 869 -52.97 24.52 5.87
N PRO A 870 -52.19 23.47 6.25
CA PRO A 870 -52.34 22.85 7.55
C PRO A 870 -51.13 23.12 8.45
N THR A 871 -51.49 23.70 9.58
CA THR A 871 -50.71 24.03 10.78
C THR A 871 -50.17 22.79 11.46
N ALA A 872 -48.95 22.90 11.99
CA ALA A 872 -48.28 21.90 12.80
C ALA A 872 -48.90 21.80 14.21
N GLU A 873 -49.08 20.57 14.71
CA GLU A 873 -49.36 20.31 16.12
C GLU A 873 -48.49 19.15 16.63
N GLU A 874 -47.81 19.44 17.72
CA GLU A 874 -46.83 18.63 18.44
C GLU A 874 -47.55 17.80 19.52
N ARG A 875 -47.36 16.47 19.54
CA ARG A 875 -47.62 15.63 20.73
C ARG A 875 -46.67 14.44 20.79
N ASP A 876 -45.91 14.41 21.89
CA ASP A 876 -45.29 13.24 22.51
C ASP A 876 -46.39 12.27 23.01
N PRO A 877 -46.14 10.94 23.06
CA PRO A 877 -45.81 10.39 24.37
C PRO A 877 -44.84 9.19 24.38
N GLU A 878 -43.87 9.29 25.29
CA GLU A 878 -43.63 8.44 26.46
C GLU A 878 -43.71 6.89 26.33
N ALA A 879 -42.63 6.27 26.83
CA ALA A 879 -42.30 4.86 26.79
C ALA A 879 -43.16 3.94 27.65
N LYS A 880 -43.30 2.67 27.22
CA LYS A 880 -43.47 1.50 28.10
C LYS A 880 -42.62 0.32 27.64
N ALA A 881 -41.94 -0.27 28.62
CA ALA A 881 -41.10 -1.44 28.54
C ALA A 881 -41.89 -2.77 28.63
N LEU A 882 -41.15 -3.87 28.46
CA LEU A 882 -41.43 -5.29 28.75
C LEU A 882 -42.08 -6.12 27.64
N ALA A 883 -41.34 -7.09 27.08
CA ALA A 883 -41.30 -8.48 27.56
C ALA A 883 -40.58 -9.40 26.56
N GLU A 884 -39.74 -10.28 27.11
CA GLU A 884 -39.00 -11.36 26.44
C GLU A 884 -39.90 -12.58 26.09
N ILE A 885 -39.27 -13.57 25.43
CA ILE A 885 -39.57 -15.03 25.35
C ILE A 885 -40.40 -15.46 24.10
N PRO A 886 -40.22 -16.67 23.50
CA PRO A 886 -39.02 -17.44 23.17
C PRO A 886 -38.97 -17.88 21.68
N ILE A 887 -37.83 -18.45 21.31
CA ILE A 887 -37.56 -19.22 20.10
C ILE A 887 -38.50 -20.44 20.02
N ALA A 888 -39.23 -20.60 18.91
CA ALA A 888 -39.90 -21.84 18.54
C ALA A 888 -39.36 -22.32 17.19
N ALA A 889 -38.62 -23.43 17.25
CA ALA A 889 -38.16 -24.19 16.11
C ALA A 889 -39.33 -24.80 15.35
N THR A 890 -39.35 -24.63 14.02
CA THR A 890 -40.09 -25.51 13.13
C THR A 890 -39.18 -25.98 12.01
N THR A 891 -38.67 -27.18 12.25
CA THR A 891 -38.14 -28.13 11.29
C THR A 891 -39.15 -28.41 10.18
N SER A 892 -38.72 -28.34 8.92
CA SER A 892 -39.36 -29.12 7.85
C SER A 892 -38.40 -29.40 6.69
N LEU A 893 -38.02 -30.68 6.66
CA LEU A 893 -37.79 -31.56 5.52
C LEU A 893 -36.73 -31.20 4.48
N TRP A 894 -35.64 -31.97 4.57
CA TRP A 894 -34.74 -32.34 3.49
C TRP A 894 -35.42 -33.27 2.48
N LEU A 895 -35.11 -33.08 1.20
CA LEU A 895 -35.20 -34.11 0.16
C LEU A 895 -33.90 -34.12 -0.67
N THR A 896 -33.06 -35.09 -0.33
CA THR A 896 -32.19 -35.93 -1.18
C THR A 896 -32.03 -35.59 -2.67
N PHE A 897 -30.80 -35.24 -3.07
CA PHE A 897 -30.10 -35.72 -4.28
C PHE A 897 -28.59 -35.62 -3.94
N GLY A 898 -27.78 -36.68 -3.86
CA GLY A 898 -27.67 -37.79 -4.80
C GLY A 898 -26.47 -37.52 -5.72
N ALA A 899 -25.26 -37.58 -5.18
CA ALA A 899 -24.02 -37.44 -5.94
C ALA A 899 -23.76 -38.71 -6.78
N PRO A 900 -23.27 -38.56 -8.02
CA PRO A 900 -22.41 -39.58 -8.60
C PRO A 900 -21.00 -39.02 -8.76
N SER A 901 -20.09 -39.59 -7.99
CA SER A 901 -18.65 -39.58 -8.26
C SER A 901 -18.40 -40.31 -9.59
N ALA A 902 -17.82 -39.61 -10.57
CA ALA A 902 -17.25 -40.24 -11.75
C ALA A 902 -15.78 -39.82 -11.85
N THR A 903 -14.89 -40.76 -11.57
CA THR A 903 -13.46 -40.71 -11.90
C THR A 903 -13.30 -40.78 -13.41
N LEU A 904 -12.86 -39.69 -14.05
CA LEU A 904 -12.42 -39.71 -15.44
C LEU A 904 -10.88 -39.58 -15.48
N THR A 905 -10.21 -40.72 -15.63
CA THR A 905 -8.80 -40.80 -16.01
C THR A 905 -8.72 -40.57 -17.51
N GLY A 906 -8.13 -39.46 -17.95
CA GLY A 906 -7.99 -39.12 -19.37
C GLY A 906 -6.66 -38.43 -19.64
N ALA A 907 -5.73 -39.18 -20.24
CA ALA A 907 -4.48 -38.66 -20.80
C ALA A 907 -4.73 -38.02 -22.19
N GLY A 908 -3.99 -36.97 -22.50
CA GLY A 908 -3.93 -36.30 -23.81
C GLY A 908 -4.02 -34.78 -23.67
N GLY A 909 -3.24 -33.92 -24.32
CA GLY A 909 -2.21 -34.07 -25.34
C GLY A 909 -1.78 -32.65 -25.73
N LEU A 910 -0.49 -32.47 -25.99
CA LEU A 910 0.19 -31.20 -26.28
C LEU A 910 -0.17 -30.61 -27.66
N THR A 911 -1.36 -30.01 -27.83
CA THR A 911 -1.71 -29.30 -29.08
C THR A 911 -2.21 -27.86 -28.90
N GLY A 912 -2.36 -27.36 -27.67
CA GLY A 912 -2.89 -26.02 -27.40
C GLY A 912 -1.94 -24.84 -27.68
N LEU A 913 -0.63 -25.07 -27.75
CA LEU A 913 0.36 -23.97 -27.86
C LEU A 913 0.54 -23.45 -29.31
N GLY A 914 0.25 -24.25 -30.33
CA GLY A 914 0.42 -23.84 -31.73
C GLY A 914 -0.64 -22.82 -32.20
N TRP A 915 -1.87 -22.94 -31.71
CA TRP A 915 -2.98 -22.06 -32.10
C TRP A 915 -2.86 -20.65 -31.49
N TRP A 916 -2.26 -20.55 -30.31
CA TRP A 916 -2.03 -19.28 -29.63
C TRP A 916 -0.91 -18.45 -30.28
N ALA A 917 0.13 -19.09 -30.82
CA ALA A 917 1.22 -18.41 -31.52
C ALA A 917 0.82 -17.89 -32.92
N PHE A 918 -0.06 -18.61 -33.63
CA PHE A 918 -0.50 -18.25 -34.99
C PHE A 918 -1.35 -16.97 -35.05
N LYS A 919 -2.07 -16.62 -33.98
CA LYS A 919 -2.92 -15.40 -33.92
C LYS A 919 -2.14 -14.10 -33.66
N ARG A 920 -0.84 -14.16 -33.38
CA ARG A 920 -0.03 -12.97 -33.04
C ARG A 920 0.89 -12.47 -34.17
N SER A 921 0.97 -13.18 -35.31
CA SER A 921 1.94 -12.89 -36.37
C SER A 921 1.38 -12.17 -37.62
N LYS A 922 0.14 -11.67 -37.59
CA LYS A 922 -0.37 -10.80 -38.67
C LYS A 922 -0.64 -9.40 -38.15
N GLY A 923 0.25 -8.50 -38.55
CA GLY A 923 0.23 -7.09 -38.21
C GLY A 923 -0.92 -6.31 -38.84
N ASP A 924 -1.27 -5.22 -38.18
CA ASP A 924 -2.26 -4.24 -38.60
C ASP A 924 -1.56 -3.16 -39.47
N PRO A 925 -2.02 -2.89 -40.70
CA PRO A 925 -1.34 -2.03 -41.65
C PRO A 925 -1.98 -0.64 -41.72
N TRP A 926 -1.72 0.23 -40.73
CA TRP A 926 -2.09 1.65 -40.83
C TRP A 926 -1.09 2.53 -40.10
N VAL A 927 -0.05 3.01 -40.80
CA VAL A 927 0.45 4.40 -40.75
C VAL A 927 1.35 4.62 -41.98
N ARG A 928 0.92 5.46 -42.93
CA ARG A 928 1.77 6.23 -43.84
C ARG A 928 1.27 7.68 -43.85
N GLN A 929 2.22 8.62 -43.75
CA GLN A 929 2.17 10.06 -44.11
C GLN A 929 1.09 10.88 -43.38
N ILE A 930 1.40 11.95 -42.65
CA ILE A 930 2.20 13.15 -42.97
C ILE A 930 3.02 13.56 -41.74
#